data_AF-A0A923AKQ9-F1
#
_entry.id   AF-A0A923AKQ9-F1
#
_cell.length_a   1.000
_cell.length_b   1.000
_cell.length_c   1.000
_cell.angle_alpha   90.00
_cell.angle_beta   90.00
_cell.angle_gamma   90.00
#
_symmetry.space_group_name_H-M   'P 1'
#
loop_
_entity.id
_entity.type
_entity.pdbx_description
1 polymer ?
#
loop_
_entity_poly.entity_id
_entity_poly.type
_entity_poly.pdbx_seq_one_letter_code
_entity_poly.pdbx_strand_id
1 'polypeptide(L)'
;MVSEAGAHRDDEAEGRAGSARPERDRDDEAEGRVGRRERGDLVVDEAGALRGRDHLNVAERRGPALSRDDPDRARRADPVAERREVGELSRTVHAQEDDIRVELRPAVGDVQGALGDELADRRVVDSDQRDARTRANPELVEQRCDVGALHPGIVSEVTPSHERPCHDVPEGPAESGRPILVFGPWSSSYDLGPTHPLTPRRFGPGIDLVRSVTELAGGGPIRELAPEPAPDEELRWGHTARYLETVRRFSKQPFGAWEAGIGPGDTPAFAGMHDASAAVAGGSIRGMEAILRGDALHVFHPGGGLHHAMPDRASGFCVYDDPALAIARARRDGLRVLYVDLDVHHGDGVQAIHADDPGVLTLSIHQSGRTLFPGTGSVSELGEGSATGTALNLPMDPGTGERGWLGALRAVLPEVAAAFRPDVVVSQHGADAHAWDPLANLRVTTTAMGAAARLVDAIAHRWAGGRWLATGGGGYDVYRVVPRAWSLVWLSASHLNSPFVVPAAWRERWAAEADRYGQTPLSPWLDDEPNAGLPVDTAQETADRRAGETAELVRELAVPALVRAAGDLGWWRALDDQAAPSPGRDTGAAGPPAWSRGADIAPTVMDDVDAATWAGHALADRVLPPGDAPVAHALVLAALRGPHAVRVSAAVAAGRIVGAVVSAAPGGSRLLLGLGVTPAHRGRGLATELLRRHVAATAGAGQPWEAAVTLAERDPFEPLPRAIRARIARRLLEGAGFRVERATDLVGAVDQGALVAHRA
;
A
#
# COMPACT_ATOMS: atom_id res chain seq x y z
N MET A 1 -36.57 -52.52 -7.52
CA MET A 1 -36.06 -53.90 -7.35
C MET A 1 -35.62 -54.00 -5.90
N VAL A 2 -36.21 -54.83 -5.03
CA VAL A 2 -37.29 -55.84 -5.18
C VAL A 2 -38.33 -55.65 -4.02
N SER A 3 -39.38 -56.48 -3.96
CA SER A 3 -40.53 -56.50 -3.02
C SER A 3 -40.16 -56.69 -1.52
N GLU A 4 -41.03 -56.63 -0.51
CA GLU A 4 -42.47 -57.02 -0.34
C GLU A 4 -43.24 -56.13 0.68
N ALA A 5 -44.46 -56.47 1.15
CA ALA A 5 -45.78 -56.34 0.48
C ALA A 5 -46.97 -56.45 1.49
N GLY A 6 -48.13 -55.85 1.17
CA GLY A 6 -49.41 -55.93 1.94
C GLY A 6 -49.85 -54.57 2.53
N ALA A 7 -50.92 -53.89 2.11
CA ALA A 7 -52.36 -54.22 2.06
C ALA A 7 -53.06 -54.12 3.44
N HIS A 8 -54.23 -53.47 3.62
CA HIS A 8 -55.35 -53.28 2.66
C HIS A 8 -56.33 -52.13 3.09
N ARG A 9 -56.91 -51.39 2.12
CA ARG A 9 -58.29 -50.81 2.06
C ARG A 9 -58.73 -49.62 2.95
N ASP A 10 -59.72 -48.81 2.56
CA ASP A 10 -60.35 -48.48 1.24
C ASP A 10 -61.12 -47.11 1.35
N ASP A 11 -61.51 -46.54 0.20
CA ASP A 11 -62.42 -45.38 -0.02
C ASP A 11 -61.94 -43.99 0.50
N GLU A 12 -62.36 -42.81 0.02
CA GLU A 12 -63.19 -42.30 -1.12
C GLU A 12 -62.67 -40.85 -1.46
N ALA A 13 -63.01 -40.07 -2.50
CA ALA A 13 -63.94 -40.14 -3.64
C ALA A 13 -63.41 -39.29 -4.86
N GLU A 14 -64.20 -38.33 -5.39
CA GLU A 14 -63.98 -37.55 -6.63
C GLU A 14 -64.33 -36.03 -6.42
N GLY A 15 -64.08 -35.04 -7.30
CA GLY A 15 -63.33 -34.98 -8.58
C GLY A 15 -63.59 -33.69 -9.43
N ARG A 16 -62.68 -33.42 -10.40
CA ARG A 16 -62.82 -32.65 -11.69
C ARG A 16 -63.29 -31.16 -11.78
N ALA A 17 -62.31 -30.30 -12.09
CA ALA A 17 -62.09 -29.52 -13.34
C ALA A 17 -63.15 -28.57 -13.99
N GLY A 18 -62.64 -27.41 -14.47
CA GLY A 18 -63.23 -26.50 -15.48
C GLY A 18 -62.90 -25.02 -15.19
N SER A 19 -62.15 -24.21 -15.94
CA SER A 19 -62.00 -23.92 -17.41
C SER A 19 -62.92 -22.81 -17.95
N ALA A 20 -62.43 -21.58 -18.10
CA ALA A 20 -62.96 -20.58 -19.06
C ALA A 20 -62.01 -19.38 -19.34
N ARG A 21 -62.05 -18.90 -20.58
CA ARG A 21 -61.55 -17.66 -21.21
C ARG A 21 -62.46 -17.45 -22.46
N PRO A 22 -62.45 -16.30 -23.16
CA PRO A 22 -62.07 -14.92 -22.80
C PRO A 22 -63.24 -13.94 -23.12
N GLU A 23 -62.99 -12.62 -23.16
CA GLU A 23 -63.56 -11.78 -24.24
C GLU A 23 -62.73 -10.50 -24.48
N ARG A 24 -63.11 -9.67 -25.47
CA ARG A 24 -62.38 -8.47 -25.95
C ARG A 24 -63.35 -7.33 -26.27
N ASP A 25 -62.87 -6.08 -26.13
CA ASP A 25 -63.19 -4.87 -26.94
C ASP A 25 -62.84 -3.59 -26.14
N ARG A 26 -62.55 -2.42 -26.73
CA ARG A 26 -62.03 -2.06 -28.06
C ARG A 26 -61.34 -0.66 -27.97
N ASP A 27 -60.83 -0.15 -29.08
CA ASP A 27 -60.11 1.12 -29.23
C ASP A 27 -60.99 2.38 -29.07
N ASP A 28 -60.36 3.53 -28.81
CA ASP A 28 -60.78 4.84 -29.38
C ASP A 28 -59.64 5.89 -29.26
N GLU A 29 -59.46 6.72 -30.31
CA GLU A 29 -58.58 7.91 -30.34
C GLU A 29 -59.43 9.18 -30.44
N ALA A 30 -58.96 10.35 -29.97
CA ALA A 30 -59.16 11.66 -30.66
C ALA A 30 -58.58 12.90 -29.94
N GLU A 31 -58.09 13.82 -30.78
CA GLU A 31 -58.17 15.30 -30.72
C GLU A 31 -57.77 16.07 -29.44
N GLY A 32 -56.53 16.56 -29.47
CA GLY A 32 -56.01 17.59 -28.57
C GLY A 32 -56.46 19.04 -28.85
N ARG A 33 -55.82 19.98 -28.13
CA ARG A 33 -55.92 21.42 -28.36
C ARG A 33 -54.58 22.13 -28.12
N VAL A 34 -54.32 23.18 -28.89
CA VAL A 34 -53.02 23.88 -28.95
C VAL A 34 -52.98 25.08 -28.00
N GLY A 35 -51.85 25.25 -27.29
CA GLY A 35 -51.52 26.46 -26.54
C GLY A 35 -50.05 26.87 -26.75
N ARG A 36 -49.81 28.05 -27.35
CA ARG A 36 -48.46 28.61 -27.57
C ARG A 36 -48.05 29.55 -26.42
N ARG A 37 -46.84 29.35 -25.88
CA ARG A 37 -45.78 30.36 -25.60
C ARG A 37 -44.58 29.62 -25.00
N GLU A 38 -43.53 29.38 -25.78
CA GLU A 38 -42.39 30.27 -26.06
C GLU A 38 -41.26 30.22 -25.00
N ARG A 39 -40.18 29.52 -25.39
CA ARG A 39 -38.74 29.79 -25.18
C ARG A 39 -38.23 30.01 -23.73
N GLY A 40 -37.28 29.24 -23.21
CA GLY A 40 -36.61 28.03 -23.72
C GLY A 40 -35.13 27.98 -23.32
N ASP A 41 -34.51 26.81 -23.39
CA ASP A 41 -33.08 26.59 -23.63
C ASP A 41 -32.83 25.11 -23.99
N LEU A 42 -31.65 24.78 -24.51
CA LEU A 42 -31.38 23.48 -25.14
C LEU A 42 -31.17 22.35 -24.13
N VAL A 43 -31.95 21.28 -24.30
CA VAL A 43 -31.53 19.90 -24.00
C VAL A 43 -31.47 19.16 -25.33
N VAL A 44 -30.37 18.45 -25.57
CA VAL A 44 -30.27 17.44 -26.63
C VAL A 44 -29.77 16.16 -25.96
N ASP A 45 -30.63 15.15 -25.98
CA ASP A 45 -30.31 13.77 -25.60
C ASP A 45 -30.64 12.90 -26.82
N GLU A 46 -29.63 12.28 -27.42
CA GLU A 46 -29.80 11.27 -28.47
C GLU A 46 -28.72 10.18 -28.37
N ALA A 47 -29.17 8.94 -28.19
CA ALA A 47 -28.33 7.76 -28.31
C ALA A 47 -28.09 7.41 -29.79
N GLY A 48 -26.96 7.86 -30.34
CA GLY A 48 -26.55 7.58 -31.73
C GLY A 48 -25.90 6.21 -31.92
N ALA A 49 -26.66 5.20 -32.34
CA ALA A 49 -26.11 3.87 -32.63
C ALA A 49 -25.42 3.79 -34.01
N LEU A 50 -24.13 3.43 -34.04
CA LEU A 50 -23.40 3.10 -35.28
C LEU A 50 -22.88 1.66 -35.24
N ARG A 51 -23.37 0.83 -36.17
CA ARG A 51 -22.77 -0.47 -36.52
C ARG A 51 -21.76 -0.25 -37.64
N GLY A 52 -20.51 -0.69 -37.47
CA GLY A 52 -19.53 -0.62 -38.56
C GLY A 52 -18.17 -1.16 -38.15
N ARG A 53 -17.88 -2.39 -38.58
CA ARG A 53 -16.62 -3.13 -38.43
C ARG A 53 -15.38 -2.25 -38.66
N ASP A 54 -14.32 -2.52 -37.90
CA ASP A 54 -13.16 -3.20 -38.48
C ASP A 54 -12.45 -4.09 -37.46
N HIS A 55 -11.88 -5.21 -37.93
CA HIS A 55 -11.22 -6.21 -37.10
C HIS A 55 -9.69 -6.07 -37.18
N LEU A 56 -9.05 -5.54 -36.14
CA LEU A 56 -7.60 -5.64 -35.99
C LEU A 56 -7.22 -6.99 -35.37
N ASN A 57 -6.75 -7.88 -36.24
CA ASN A 57 -6.34 -9.24 -35.89
C ASN A 57 -4.97 -9.20 -35.20
N VAL A 58 -4.91 -9.41 -33.87
CA VAL A 58 -3.65 -9.62 -33.16
C VAL A 58 -3.18 -11.05 -33.47
N ALA A 59 -2.16 -11.16 -34.33
CA ALA A 59 -1.76 -12.44 -34.90
C ALA A 59 -1.13 -13.40 -33.88
N GLU A 60 -1.57 -14.66 -33.89
CA GLU A 60 -0.95 -15.77 -33.14
C GLU A 60 0.55 -15.91 -33.47
N ARG A 61 1.44 -15.46 -32.59
CA ARG A 61 2.86 -15.84 -32.66
C ARG A 61 3.08 -17.21 -32.01
N ARG A 62 2.89 -18.26 -32.80
CA ARG A 62 3.22 -19.65 -32.42
C ARG A 62 4.72 -19.81 -32.23
N GLY A 63 5.18 -19.83 -30.98
CA GLY A 63 6.51 -20.34 -30.65
C GLY A 63 6.57 -21.86 -30.89
N PRO A 64 7.71 -22.42 -31.35
CA PRO A 64 7.87 -23.86 -31.48
C PRO A 64 7.90 -24.53 -30.10
N ALA A 65 7.34 -25.73 -30.01
CA ALA A 65 7.33 -26.50 -28.76
C ALA A 65 8.75 -26.92 -28.34
N LEU A 66 9.10 -26.67 -27.07
CA LEU A 66 10.31 -27.22 -26.48
C LEU A 66 10.09 -28.70 -26.13
N SER A 67 10.96 -29.57 -26.66
CA SER A 67 10.94 -31.00 -26.31
C SER A 67 11.39 -31.21 -24.86
N ARG A 68 10.89 -32.30 -24.25
CA ARG A 68 11.52 -32.87 -23.06
C ARG A 68 12.78 -33.66 -23.46
N ASP A 69 13.57 -34.00 -22.44
CA ASP A 69 14.65 -35.01 -22.40
C ASP A 69 15.98 -34.69 -23.13
N ASP A 70 16.89 -33.96 -22.45
CA ASP A 70 18.35 -34.22 -22.45
C ASP A 70 19.03 -33.62 -21.19
N PRO A 71 19.44 -34.44 -20.20
CA PRO A 71 19.90 -33.95 -18.90
C PRO A 71 21.44 -33.95 -18.68
N ASP A 72 22.30 -33.81 -19.70
CA ASP A 72 23.71 -33.42 -19.44
C ASP A 72 24.48 -32.78 -20.61
N ARG A 73 24.50 -31.43 -20.69
CA ARG A 73 25.42 -30.73 -21.64
C ARG A 73 25.95 -29.35 -21.26
N ALA A 74 26.16 -29.10 -19.98
CA ALA A 74 26.83 -27.89 -19.52
C ALA A 74 28.36 -27.92 -19.80
N ARG A 75 28.83 -27.27 -20.89
CA ARG A 75 30.17 -26.60 -20.94
C ARG A 75 30.48 -25.78 -22.21
N ARG A 76 31.05 -24.59 -21.96
CA ARG A 76 31.86 -23.72 -22.87
C ARG A 76 31.11 -23.05 -24.04
N ALA A 77 30.49 -21.91 -23.74
CA ALA A 77 30.32 -20.79 -24.68
C ALA A 77 31.48 -19.78 -24.52
N ASP A 78 31.70 -18.90 -25.50
CA ASP A 78 32.84 -17.97 -25.57
C ASP A 78 32.51 -16.57 -25.02
N PRO A 79 33.22 -16.07 -23.96
CA PRO A 79 32.98 -14.76 -23.36
C PRO A 79 33.25 -13.53 -24.25
N VAL A 80 33.64 -13.69 -25.51
CA VAL A 80 33.92 -12.60 -26.46
C VAL A 80 32.75 -12.31 -27.40
N ALA A 81 31.93 -13.30 -27.74
CA ALA A 81 30.80 -13.12 -28.65
C ALA A 81 29.65 -12.31 -28.02
N GLU A 82 29.27 -12.67 -26.80
CA GLU A 82 28.13 -12.12 -26.05
C GLU A 82 28.25 -10.60 -25.82
N ARG A 83 29.48 -10.10 -25.60
CA ARG A 83 29.77 -8.65 -25.45
C ARG A 83 29.49 -7.84 -26.71
N ARG A 84 29.39 -8.48 -27.88
CA ARG A 84 29.19 -7.79 -29.16
C ARG A 84 27.71 -7.56 -29.45
N GLU A 85 26.86 -8.56 -29.23
CA GLU A 85 25.40 -8.40 -29.38
C GLU A 85 24.80 -7.56 -28.26
N VAL A 86 25.17 -7.79 -26.99
CA VAL A 86 24.80 -6.88 -25.88
C VAL A 86 25.33 -5.47 -26.13
N GLY A 87 26.53 -5.35 -26.69
CA GLY A 87 27.14 -4.08 -27.08
C GLY A 87 26.51 -3.38 -28.29
N GLU A 88 25.58 -4.01 -29.02
CA GLU A 88 24.85 -3.41 -30.16
C GLU A 88 23.38 -3.15 -29.82
N LEU A 89 22.78 -3.97 -28.96
CA LEU A 89 21.53 -3.64 -28.26
C LEU A 89 21.68 -2.37 -27.41
N SER A 90 22.69 -2.25 -26.55
CA SER A 90 22.93 -1.04 -25.75
C SER A 90 23.08 0.22 -26.60
N ARG A 91 23.71 0.13 -27.78
CA ARG A 91 23.89 1.27 -28.70
C ARG A 91 22.63 1.63 -29.50
N THR A 92 21.63 0.75 -29.54
CA THR A 92 20.31 1.06 -30.12
C THR A 92 19.37 1.63 -29.05
N VAL A 93 19.51 1.21 -27.78
CA VAL A 93 18.74 1.73 -26.64
C VAL A 93 19.14 3.17 -26.27
N HIS A 94 20.41 3.56 -26.44
CA HIS A 94 20.88 4.95 -26.28
C HIS A 94 20.39 5.95 -27.36
N ALA A 95 19.28 5.67 -28.05
CA ALA A 95 18.69 6.55 -29.07
C ALA A 95 17.26 7.02 -28.75
N GLN A 96 16.76 6.76 -27.52
CA GLN A 96 15.48 7.29 -27.04
C GLN A 96 15.52 7.91 -25.63
N GLU A 97 16.68 7.91 -24.97
CA GLU A 97 16.91 8.60 -23.69
C GLU A 97 18.19 9.45 -23.82
N ASP A 98 18.05 10.65 -24.41
CA ASP A 98 19.15 11.62 -24.56
C ASP A 98 19.53 12.28 -23.20
N ASP A 99 20.82 12.56 -23.04
CA ASP A 99 21.51 13.13 -21.87
C ASP A 99 20.67 13.99 -20.89
N ILE A 100 20.56 13.54 -19.63
CA ILE A 100 20.47 14.43 -18.46
C ILE A 100 21.67 14.18 -17.55
N ARG A 101 22.72 14.99 -17.71
CA ARG A 101 23.81 15.10 -16.73
C ARG A 101 23.39 16.00 -15.57
N VAL A 102 23.38 15.46 -14.36
CA VAL A 102 23.17 16.26 -13.14
C VAL A 102 24.47 16.99 -12.76
N GLU A 103 24.64 18.23 -13.22
CA GLU A 103 25.58 19.17 -12.60
C GLU A 103 24.98 19.73 -11.30
N LEU A 104 25.48 19.26 -10.15
CA LEU A 104 25.19 19.91 -8.86
C LEU A 104 25.89 21.28 -8.81
N ARG A 105 25.14 22.37 -8.98
CA ARG A 105 25.62 23.74 -8.79
C ARG A 105 25.21 24.29 -7.43
N PRO A 106 26.15 24.75 -6.58
CA PRO A 106 25.80 25.52 -5.39
C PRO A 106 25.29 26.91 -5.79
N ALA A 107 24.31 27.44 -5.07
CA ALA A 107 23.71 28.73 -5.37
C ALA A 107 24.51 29.90 -4.78
N VAL A 108 25.13 30.71 -5.65
CA VAL A 108 25.53 32.10 -5.38
C VAL A 108 25.23 32.92 -6.64
N GLY A 109 24.61 34.10 -6.48
CA GLY A 109 24.28 34.99 -7.59
C GLY A 109 25.39 35.98 -7.92
N ASP A 110 25.59 36.25 -9.21
CA ASP A 110 26.48 37.33 -9.68
C ASP A 110 25.91 38.72 -9.35
N VAL A 111 26.77 39.59 -8.81
CA VAL A 111 26.55 41.04 -8.74
C VAL A 111 27.74 41.73 -9.41
N GLN A 112 27.54 42.27 -10.61
CA GLN A 112 28.62 42.90 -11.36
C GLN A 112 28.91 44.34 -10.91
N GLY A 113 30.20 44.63 -10.69
CA GLY A 113 30.80 45.92 -11.05
C GLY A 113 31.29 46.81 -9.90
N ALA A 114 32.60 46.82 -9.64
CA ALA A 114 33.52 47.80 -10.25
C ALA A 114 34.94 47.75 -9.64
N LEU A 115 35.98 47.93 -10.48
CA LEU A 115 37.41 48.17 -10.15
C LEU A 115 38.15 46.98 -9.45
N GLY A 116 39.41 46.66 -9.77
CA GLY A 116 40.32 47.12 -10.83
C GLY A 116 41.78 46.66 -10.57
N ASP A 117 42.45 46.13 -11.60
CA ASP A 117 43.89 45.74 -11.67
C ASP A 117 44.38 44.66 -10.65
N GLU A 118 45.48 43.91 -10.82
CA GLU A 118 46.48 43.80 -11.90
C GLU A 118 46.96 42.31 -12.10
N LEU A 119 48.10 42.05 -12.76
CA LEU A 119 48.52 40.75 -13.34
C LEU A 119 49.81 40.11 -12.74
N ALA A 120 50.08 38.85 -13.15
CA ALA A 120 51.30 38.01 -12.95
C ALA A 120 51.42 37.28 -11.58
N ASP A 121 52.12 36.14 -11.44
CA ASP A 121 52.97 35.33 -12.36
C ASP A 121 52.81 33.81 -12.01
N ARG A 122 52.76 32.83 -12.94
CA ARG A 122 53.86 31.92 -13.42
C ARG A 122 54.82 31.40 -12.31
N ARG A 123 55.29 30.14 -12.27
CA ARG A 123 55.28 28.89 -13.10
C ARG A 123 55.41 27.67 -12.13
N VAL A 124 54.80 26.49 -12.30
CA VAL A 124 55.00 25.38 -13.28
C VAL A 124 56.29 24.54 -13.06
N VAL A 125 56.17 23.20 -13.17
CA VAL A 125 57.16 22.10 -12.97
C VAL A 125 57.41 21.70 -11.49
N ASP A 126 57.54 20.44 -11.04
CA ASP A 126 56.95 19.09 -11.32
C ASP A 126 57.88 17.97 -10.77
N SER A 127 57.31 16.77 -10.59
CA SER A 127 57.92 15.43 -10.53
C SER A 127 58.38 14.81 -9.19
N ASP A 128 57.94 13.55 -9.03
CA ASP A 128 58.69 12.39 -8.51
C ASP A 128 59.16 12.28 -7.03
N GLN A 129 59.35 11.08 -6.45
CA GLN A 129 58.68 9.76 -6.55
C GLN A 129 59.30 8.84 -5.48
N ARG A 130 58.57 7.80 -5.01
CA ARG A 130 59.09 6.59 -4.30
C ARG A 130 59.72 6.80 -2.89
N ASP A 131 59.96 5.78 -2.05
CA ASP A 131 59.25 4.51 -1.73
C ASP A 131 59.90 3.92 -0.44
N ALA A 132 59.35 2.82 0.10
CA ALA A 132 60.01 1.79 0.89
C ALA A 132 60.49 2.05 2.36
N ARG A 133 59.59 1.72 3.30
CA ARG A 133 59.76 0.71 4.39
C ARG A 133 61.09 0.61 5.19
N THR A 134 60.98 0.73 6.52
CA THR A 134 61.70 -0.17 7.47
C THR A 134 60.89 -0.44 8.75
N ARG A 135 61.14 -1.58 9.41
CA ARG A 135 60.77 -1.88 10.82
C ARG A 135 62.08 -1.81 11.67
N ALA A 136 62.15 -1.90 13.01
CA ALA A 136 61.21 -2.26 14.07
C ALA A 136 61.72 -1.80 15.47
N ASN A 137 60.86 -1.97 16.49
CA ASN A 137 61.21 -2.36 17.88
C ASN A 137 61.73 -1.29 18.90
N PRO A 138 61.69 -1.56 20.23
CA PRO A 138 60.77 -0.83 21.12
C PRO A 138 61.40 -0.43 22.49
N GLU A 139 60.58 -0.37 23.56
CA GLU A 139 60.95 -0.24 25.00
C GLU A 139 61.47 1.16 25.45
N LEU A 140 61.27 1.63 26.69
CA LEU A 140 60.63 1.09 27.91
C LEU A 140 60.13 2.23 28.85
N VAL A 141 58.95 2.05 29.46
CA VAL A 141 58.54 2.41 30.87
C VAL A 141 58.58 3.86 31.43
N GLU A 142 57.43 4.25 32.03
CA GLU A 142 57.14 5.21 33.14
C GLU A 142 57.70 6.66 33.10
N GLN A 143 56.91 7.71 33.36
CA GLN A 143 56.28 8.01 34.66
C GLN A 143 55.13 9.05 34.59
N ARG A 144 54.18 8.95 35.54
CA ARG A 144 53.35 10.02 36.18
C ARG A 144 52.41 10.85 35.27
N CYS A 145 51.07 10.79 35.40
CA CYS A 145 50.15 11.05 36.54
C CYS A 145 49.57 12.49 36.51
N ASP A 146 48.25 12.57 36.74
CA ASP A 146 47.38 13.75 36.94
C ASP A 146 47.42 14.82 35.81
N VAL A 147 46.46 14.94 34.89
CA VAL A 147 44.98 14.84 34.92
C VAL A 147 44.29 16.02 35.62
N GLY A 148 43.75 16.93 34.79
CA GLY A 148 42.95 18.09 35.20
C GLY A 148 43.16 19.29 34.26
N ALA A 149 42.15 19.84 33.58
CA ALA A 149 40.76 19.38 33.46
C ALA A 149 40.09 19.91 32.18
N LEU A 150 39.28 19.09 31.52
CA LEU A 150 38.09 19.49 30.75
C LEU A 150 37.05 18.38 30.93
N HIS A 151 35.83 18.72 31.37
CA HIS A 151 34.82 17.72 31.73
C HIS A 151 33.88 17.39 30.53
N PRO A 152 33.46 16.12 30.34
CA PRO A 152 32.74 15.69 29.14
C PRO A 152 31.30 15.20 29.44
N GLY A 153 30.64 14.63 28.43
CA GLY A 153 29.56 13.65 28.61
C GLY A 153 28.34 13.86 27.68
N ILE A 154 27.60 12.83 27.26
CA ILE A 154 27.78 11.37 27.46
C ILE A 154 27.36 10.63 26.18
N VAL A 155 28.15 9.63 25.78
CA VAL A 155 27.71 8.47 24.99
C VAL A 155 27.80 7.25 25.91
N SER A 156 26.82 6.35 25.88
CA SER A 156 26.79 5.17 26.74
C SER A 156 26.63 3.88 25.94
N GLU A 157 27.61 2.99 26.04
CA GLU A 157 27.51 1.61 25.55
C GLU A 157 26.52 0.79 26.40
N VAL A 158 25.94 -0.26 25.81
CA VAL A 158 24.98 -1.14 26.46
C VAL A 158 25.65 -2.44 26.88
N THR A 159 25.60 -2.74 28.18
CA THR A 159 25.76 -4.11 28.70
C THR A 159 24.57 -4.45 29.62
N PRO A 160 24.11 -5.72 29.67
CA PRO A 160 22.79 -6.03 30.17
C PRO A 160 22.73 -6.15 31.71
N SER A 161 22.24 -5.10 32.37
CA SER A 161 21.68 -5.22 33.72
C SER A 161 20.21 -5.64 33.64
N HIS A 162 19.84 -6.67 34.41
CA HIS A 162 18.44 -7.06 34.58
C HIS A 162 17.67 -6.03 35.43
N GLU A 163 16.34 -6.19 35.47
CA GLU A 163 15.40 -5.45 36.32
C GLU A 163 15.21 -3.95 35.99
N ARG A 164 14.22 -3.69 35.12
CA ARG A 164 13.37 -2.49 35.21
C ARG A 164 11.89 -2.91 35.17
N PRO A 165 10.98 -2.11 35.74
CA PRO A 165 9.72 -2.62 36.28
C PRO A 165 8.72 -2.99 35.19
N CYS A 166 7.85 -3.95 35.53
CA CYS A 166 6.60 -4.15 34.79
C CYS A 166 5.78 -2.86 34.89
N HIS A 167 5.43 -2.28 33.74
CA HIS A 167 4.22 -1.46 33.67
C HIS A 167 3.04 -2.43 33.65
N ASP A 168 2.10 -2.25 34.57
CA ASP A 168 0.92 -3.10 34.64
C ASP A 168 0.13 -3.03 33.32
N VAL A 169 0.08 -4.16 32.61
CA VAL A 169 -0.81 -4.33 31.47
C VAL A 169 -2.24 -4.29 32.02
N PRO A 170 -3.12 -3.38 31.55
CA PRO A 170 -4.50 -3.35 32.03
C PRO A 170 -5.16 -4.71 31.81
N GLU A 171 -5.75 -5.29 32.86
CA GLU A 171 -6.50 -6.54 32.74
C GLU A 171 -7.60 -6.37 31.69
N GLY A 172 -7.53 -7.18 30.63
CA GLY A 172 -8.16 -6.85 29.36
C GLY A 172 -9.70 -6.93 29.37
N PRO A 173 -10.37 -6.26 28.40
CA PRO A 173 -11.78 -6.52 28.11
C PRO A 173 -11.99 -7.96 27.62
N ALA A 174 -13.27 -8.35 27.51
CA ALA A 174 -13.73 -9.71 27.25
C ALA A 174 -13.22 -10.35 25.92
N GLU A 175 -13.61 -11.62 25.70
CA GLU A 175 -13.16 -12.55 24.65
C GLU A 175 -12.99 -11.97 23.23
N SER A 176 -13.72 -10.91 22.89
CA SER A 176 -13.52 -9.99 21.76
C SER A 176 -12.07 -9.53 21.51
N GLY A 177 -11.17 -9.58 22.50
CA GLY A 177 -9.79 -9.13 22.37
C GLY A 177 -8.83 -10.09 21.63
N ARG A 178 -9.16 -11.38 21.48
CA ARG A 178 -8.22 -12.36 20.88
C ARG A 178 -8.33 -12.46 19.35
N PRO A 179 -7.21 -12.57 18.62
CA PRO A 179 -7.22 -12.83 17.18
C PRO A 179 -7.88 -14.17 16.83
N ILE A 180 -8.39 -14.25 15.60
CA ILE A 180 -8.90 -15.48 15.00
C ILE A 180 -7.91 -15.98 13.95
N LEU A 181 -7.59 -17.27 13.99
CA LEU A 181 -6.82 -17.97 12.96
C LEU A 181 -7.80 -18.65 11.99
N VAL A 182 -7.78 -18.27 10.71
CA VAL A 182 -8.63 -18.93 9.71
C VAL A 182 -7.93 -20.18 9.20
N PHE A 183 -8.36 -21.34 9.68
CA PHE A 183 -7.82 -22.65 9.34
C PHE A 183 -8.88 -23.74 9.57
N GLY A 184 -8.93 -24.74 8.69
CA GLY A 184 -9.88 -25.85 8.79
C GLY A 184 -9.76 -26.86 7.65
N PRO A 185 -10.70 -27.81 7.52
CA PRO A 185 -10.62 -28.90 6.54
C PRO A 185 -10.44 -28.44 5.09
N TRP A 186 -11.09 -27.34 4.69
CA TRP A 186 -10.95 -26.77 3.35
C TRP A 186 -9.58 -26.13 3.08
N SER A 187 -8.81 -25.72 4.09
CA SER A 187 -7.52 -25.04 3.87
C SER A 187 -6.55 -25.89 3.05
N SER A 188 -6.53 -27.21 3.23
CA SER A 188 -5.67 -28.13 2.47
C SER A 188 -6.27 -28.62 1.15
N SER A 189 -7.46 -28.14 0.75
CA SER A 189 -8.14 -28.57 -0.49
C SER A 189 -7.66 -27.84 -1.76
N TYR A 190 -7.04 -26.66 -1.60
CA TYR A 190 -6.45 -25.91 -2.71
C TYR A 190 -5.09 -26.54 -3.08
N ASP A 191 -5.13 -27.57 -3.94
CA ASP A 191 -3.94 -28.28 -4.40
C ASP A 191 -3.83 -28.21 -5.93
N LEU A 192 -2.86 -27.41 -6.40
CA LEU A 192 -2.50 -27.28 -7.81
C LEU A 192 -1.64 -28.47 -8.31
N GLY A 193 -1.29 -29.41 -7.42
CA GLY A 193 -0.67 -30.69 -7.77
C GLY A 193 0.71 -30.92 -7.12
N PRO A 194 1.18 -32.18 -7.08
CA PRO A 194 2.33 -32.57 -6.25
C PRO A 194 3.67 -31.95 -6.64
N THR A 195 3.79 -31.46 -7.88
CA THR A 195 4.98 -30.78 -8.43
C THR A 195 4.83 -29.25 -8.47
N HIS A 196 3.70 -28.71 -8.04
CA HIS A 196 3.44 -27.27 -8.08
C HIS A 196 4.13 -26.55 -6.90
N PRO A 197 4.73 -25.36 -7.09
CA PRO A 197 5.42 -24.65 -6.01
C PRO A 197 4.45 -24.19 -4.93
N LEU A 198 3.34 -23.54 -5.29
CA LEU A 198 2.24 -23.25 -4.36
C LEU A 198 1.60 -24.59 -3.95
N THR A 199 1.76 -24.99 -2.69
CA THR A 199 1.39 -26.33 -2.19
C THR A 199 0.75 -26.25 -0.80
N PRO A 200 -0.32 -27.04 -0.52
CA PRO A 200 -0.93 -27.07 0.82
C PRO A 200 -0.04 -27.73 1.89
N ARG A 201 1.11 -28.31 1.53
CA ARG A 201 2.09 -28.83 2.52
C ARG A 201 2.45 -27.79 3.59
N ARG A 202 2.49 -26.49 3.24
CA ARG A 202 2.85 -25.38 4.15
C ARG A 202 1.99 -25.26 5.41
N PHE A 203 0.73 -25.72 5.37
CA PHE A 203 -0.13 -25.68 6.56
C PHE A 203 0.37 -26.61 7.68
N GLY A 204 1.02 -27.72 7.32
CA GLY A 204 1.60 -28.66 8.28
C GLY A 204 2.60 -27.99 9.24
N PRO A 205 3.80 -27.59 8.76
CA PRO A 205 4.80 -26.93 9.60
C PRO A 205 4.34 -25.53 10.05
N GLY A 206 3.60 -24.79 9.21
CA GLY A 206 3.18 -23.41 9.48
C GLY A 206 2.21 -23.27 10.66
N ILE A 207 1.07 -23.97 10.62
CA ILE A 207 0.07 -23.91 11.71
C ILE A 207 0.62 -24.55 12.99
N ASP A 208 1.46 -25.58 12.85
CA ASP A 208 2.13 -26.24 13.98
C ASP A 208 3.15 -25.31 14.68
N LEU A 209 3.89 -24.47 13.93
CA LEU A 209 4.78 -23.48 14.54
C LEU A 209 3.98 -22.35 15.20
N VAL A 210 2.96 -21.82 14.51
CA VAL A 210 2.04 -20.78 15.05
C VAL A 210 1.47 -21.20 16.42
N ARG A 211 0.97 -22.43 16.54
CA ARG A 211 0.49 -22.98 17.81
C ARG A 211 1.63 -23.11 18.83
N SER A 212 2.78 -23.66 18.44
CA SER A 212 3.93 -23.89 19.33
C SER A 212 4.55 -22.60 19.88
N VAL A 213 4.65 -21.52 19.07
CA VAL A 213 5.16 -20.23 19.54
C VAL A 213 4.15 -19.48 20.40
N THR A 214 2.85 -19.71 20.17
CA THR A 214 1.79 -19.12 21.01
C THR A 214 1.89 -19.66 22.42
N GLU A 215 1.99 -20.98 22.59
CA GLU A 215 2.18 -21.62 23.90
C GLU A 215 3.48 -21.13 24.57
N LEU A 216 4.59 -21.11 23.84
CA LEU A 216 5.89 -20.68 24.36
C LEU A 216 5.94 -19.19 24.75
N ALA A 217 5.16 -18.33 24.09
CA ALA A 217 5.02 -16.91 24.42
C ALA A 217 4.00 -16.64 25.55
N GLY A 218 3.44 -17.68 26.19
CA GLY A 218 2.42 -17.55 27.24
C GLY A 218 1.02 -17.23 26.72
N GLY A 219 0.78 -17.37 25.42
CA GLY A 219 -0.54 -17.22 24.79
C GLY A 219 -1.49 -18.34 25.18
N GLY A 220 -2.78 -18.00 25.34
CA GLY A 220 -3.84 -18.98 25.58
C GLY A 220 -4.32 -19.69 24.30
N PRO A 221 -5.36 -20.52 24.40
CA PRO A 221 -5.91 -21.24 23.25
C PRO A 221 -6.31 -20.30 22.10
N ILE A 222 -5.92 -20.69 20.89
CA ILE A 222 -6.23 -20.01 19.62
C ILE A 222 -7.71 -20.20 19.28
N ARG A 223 -8.37 -19.13 18.81
CA ARG A 223 -9.71 -19.20 18.22
C ARG A 223 -9.56 -19.53 16.74
N GLU A 224 -9.99 -20.71 16.31
CA GLU A 224 -9.91 -21.14 14.91
C GLU A 224 -11.26 -20.97 14.19
N LEU A 225 -11.24 -20.44 12.98
CA LEU A 225 -12.39 -20.31 12.07
C LEU A 225 -12.14 -21.17 10.83
N ALA A 226 -12.98 -22.17 10.61
CA ALA A 226 -12.91 -22.98 9.40
C ALA A 226 -13.32 -22.13 8.18
N PRO A 227 -12.51 -22.06 7.11
CA PRO A 227 -12.96 -21.53 5.83
C PRO A 227 -14.00 -22.47 5.20
N GLU A 228 -15.03 -21.90 4.59
CA GLU A 228 -16.10 -22.62 3.87
C GLU A 228 -16.39 -21.91 2.54
N PRO A 229 -16.86 -22.61 1.48
CA PRO A 229 -17.09 -22.04 0.16
C PRO A 229 -17.99 -20.79 0.14
N ALA A 230 -17.45 -19.65 -0.30
CA ALA A 230 -18.21 -18.44 -0.54
C ALA A 230 -19.28 -18.65 -1.64
N PRO A 231 -20.53 -18.18 -1.45
CA PRO A 231 -21.55 -18.29 -2.47
C PRO A 231 -21.29 -17.37 -3.66
N ASP A 232 -21.94 -17.73 -4.77
CA ASP A 232 -21.84 -17.10 -6.09
C ASP A 232 -22.10 -15.58 -6.11
N GLU A 233 -22.94 -15.10 -5.19
CA GLU A 233 -23.25 -13.69 -5.05
C GLU A 233 -22.11 -12.86 -4.46
N GLU A 234 -21.23 -13.50 -3.68
CA GLU A 234 -20.05 -12.88 -3.05
C GLU A 234 -18.83 -12.96 -3.96
N LEU A 235 -18.59 -14.11 -4.61
CA LEU A 235 -17.55 -14.24 -5.64
C LEU A 235 -17.72 -13.21 -6.77
N ARG A 236 -18.98 -12.83 -7.08
CA ARG A 236 -19.33 -11.75 -8.02
C ARG A 236 -18.99 -10.33 -7.56
N TRP A 237 -18.45 -10.14 -6.36
CA TRP A 237 -18.01 -8.83 -5.89
C TRP A 237 -16.67 -8.39 -6.51
N GLY A 238 -15.84 -9.35 -6.95
CA GLY A 238 -14.60 -9.10 -7.69
C GLY A 238 -14.53 -9.76 -9.07
N HIS A 239 -15.30 -10.83 -9.31
CA HIS A 239 -15.18 -11.65 -10.53
C HIS A 239 -16.45 -11.68 -11.39
N THR A 240 -16.25 -11.77 -12.71
CA THR A 240 -17.33 -11.84 -13.70
C THR A 240 -18.07 -13.18 -13.66
N ALA A 241 -19.39 -13.15 -13.88
CA ALA A 241 -20.21 -14.36 -13.90
C ALA A 241 -19.77 -15.39 -14.97
N ARG A 242 -19.20 -14.93 -16.09
CA ARG A 242 -18.58 -15.78 -17.13
C ARG A 242 -17.41 -16.59 -16.56
N TYR A 243 -16.51 -15.93 -15.82
CA TYR A 243 -15.33 -16.58 -15.28
C TYR A 243 -15.68 -17.64 -14.22
N LEU A 244 -16.67 -17.36 -13.35
CA LEU A 244 -17.23 -18.35 -12.41
C LEU A 244 -17.75 -19.62 -13.11
N GLU A 245 -18.37 -19.48 -14.29
CA GLU A 245 -18.80 -20.64 -15.10
C GLU A 245 -17.60 -21.41 -15.66
N THR A 246 -16.57 -20.72 -16.17
CA THR A 246 -15.32 -21.34 -16.64
C THR A 246 -14.62 -22.13 -15.53
N VAL A 247 -14.46 -21.55 -14.33
CA VAL A 247 -13.88 -22.23 -13.14
C VAL A 247 -14.69 -23.48 -12.79
N ARG A 248 -16.02 -23.40 -12.76
CA ARG A 248 -16.90 -24.55 -12.49
C ARG A 248 -16.79 -25.67 -13.51
N ARG A 249 -16.56 -25.33 -14.79
CA ARG A 249 -16.37 -26.29 -15.86
C ARG A 249 -15.06 -27.06 -15.66
N PHE A 250 -13.96 -26.37 -15.39
CA PHE A 250 -12.67 -26.99 -15.05
C PHE A 250 -12.73 -27.81 -13.76
N SER A 251 -13.40 -27.29 -12.72
CA SER A 251 -13.59 -27.99 -11.45
C SER A 251 -14.30 -29.35 -11.57
N LYS A 252 -15.09 -29.55 -12.64
CA LYS A 252 -15.75 -30.83 -12.98
C LYS A 252 -14.99 -31.63 -14.05
N GLN A 253 -14.22 -30.95 -14.91
CA GLN A 253 -13.49 -31.51 -16.05
C GLN A 253 -12.12 -30.81 -16.18
N PRO A 254 -11.11 -31.20 -15.37
CA PRO A 254 -9.82 -30.50 -15.32
C PRO A 254 -8.95 -30.70 -16.58
N PHE A 255 -9.39 -31.53 -17.53
CA PHE A 255 -8.70 -31.79 -18.80
C PHE A 255 -9.28 -30.98 -19.98
N GLY A 256 -9.91 -29.83 -19.69
CA GLY A 256 -10.46 -28.92 -20.69
C GLY A 256 -9.37 -28.17 -21.48
N ALA A 257 -9.76 -27.56 -22.61
CA ALA A 257 -8.90 -26.64 -23.34
C ALA A 257 -8.70 -25.34 -22.55
N TRP A 258 -7.47 -24.78 -22.60
CA TRP A 258 -7.07 -23.58 -21.86
C TRP A 258 -8.02 -22.41 -22.11
N GLU A 259 -8.60 -21.86 -21.03
CA GLU A 259 -9.48 -20.70 -21.07
C GLU A 259 -9.31 -19.89 -19.79
N ALA A 260 -9.37 -18.55 -19.87
CA ALA A 260 -9.40 -17.66 -18.71
C ALA A 260 -8.29 -17.94 -17.67
N GLY A 261 -7.04 -18.09 -18.14
CA GLY A 261 -5.86 -18.36 -17.32
C GLY A 261 -5.69 -19.84 -16.94
N ILE A 262 -6.77 -20.61 -16.85
CA ILE A 262 -6.74 -21.99 -16.34
C ILE A 262 -6.32 -22.99 -17.41
N GLY A 263 -5.18 -23.66 -17.22
CA GLY A 263 -4.58 -24.56 -18.20
C GLY A 263 -3.24 -25.16 -17.73
N PRO A 264 -2.48 -25.86 -18.58
CA PRO A 264 -1.21 -26.51 -18.22
C PRO A 264 -0.02 -25.54 -18.05
N GLY A 265 -0.29 -24.32 -17.56
CA GLY A 265 0.67 -23.25 -17.28
C GLY A 265 0.88 -23.07 -15.78
N ASP A 266 0.79 -21.82 -15.33
CA ASP A 266 0.89 -21.41 -13.93
C ASP A 266 -0.31 -21.90 -13.09
N THR A 267 -1.55 -21.79 -13.59
CA THR A 267 -2.74 -22.16 -12.83
C THR A 267 -3.41 -23.44 -13.39
N PRO A 268 -2.92 -24.64 -13.01
CA PRO A 268 -3.47 -25.92 -13.47
C PRO A 268 -4.85 -26.21 -12.88
N ALA A 269 -5.75 -26.73 -13.72
CA ALA A 269 -7.07 -27.19 -13.31
C ALA A 269 -6.98 -28.46 -12.44
N PHE A 270 -7.74 -28.49 -11.34
CA PHE A 270 -7.90 -29.67 -10.49
C PHE A 270 -9.38 -29.96 -10.21
N ALA A 271 -9.69 -31.21 -9.87
CA ALA A 271 -11.05 -31.61 -9.50
C ALA A 271 -11.46 -30.94 -8.18
N GLY A 272 -12.64 -30.32 -8.14
CA GLY A 272 -13.09 -29.52 -6.99
C GLY A 272 -12.51 -28.11 -6.89
N MET A 273 -11.73 -27.65 -7.89
CA MET A 273 -11.14 -26.29 -7.93
C MET A 273 -12.11 -25.18 -7.54
N HIS A 274 -13.36 -25.19 -8.02
CA HIS A 274 -14.32 -24.12 -7.73
C HIS A 274 -14.60 -24.00 -6.23
N ASP A 275 -14.88 -25.13 -5.57
CA ASP A 275 -15.28 -25.16 -4.17
C ASP A 275 -14.06 -24.89 -3.26
N ALA A 276 -12.90 -25.44 -3.60
CA ALA A 276 -11.63 -25.18 -2.92
C ALA A 276 -11.22 -23.69 -3.00
N SER A 277 -11.27 -23.08 -4.19
CA SER A 277 -10.97 -21.65 -4.36
C SER A 277 -12.02 -20.76 -3.70
N ALA A 278 -13.30 -21.13 -3.76
CA ALA A 278 -14.37 -20.43 -3.07
C ALA A 278 -14.21 -20.52 -1.54
N ALA A 279 -13.64 -21.59 -0.99
CA ALA A 279 -13.38 -21.69 0.44
C ALA A 279 -12.25 -20.76 0.90
N VAL A 280 -11.20 -20.57 0.10
CA VAL A 280 -10.17 -19.56 0.38
C VAL A 280 -10.78 -18.15 0.39
N ALA A 281 -11.59 -17.81 -0.62
CA ALA A 281 -12.36 -16.57 -0.65
C ALA A 281 -13.28 -16.41 0.58
N GLY A 282 -14.04 -17.45 0.91
CA GLY A 282 -14.96 -17.47 2.06
C GLY A 282 -14.26 -17.31 3.40
N GLY A 283 -13.06 -17.86 3.56
CA GLY A 283 -12.21 -17.66 4.74
C GLY A 283 -11.90 -16.18 4.99
N SER A 284 -11.40 -15.46 3.97
CA SER A 284 -11.08 -14.04 4.09
C SER A 284 -12.33 -13.16 4.21
N ILE A 285 -13.44 -13.49 3.53
CA ILE A 285 -14.72 -12.79 3.69
C ILE A 285 -15.29 -12.97 5.10
N ARG A 286 -15.38 -14.21 5.62
CA ARG A 286 -15.87 -14.46 7.00
C ARG A 286 -14.94 -13.87 8.05
N GLY A 287 -13.63 -13.85 7.79
CA GLY A 287 -12.64 -13.14 8.62
C GLY A 287 -12.91 -11.64 8.69
N MET A 288 -13.12 -10.99 7.54
CA MET A 288 -13.55 -9.59 7.50
C MET A 288 -14.86 -9.37 8.27
N GLU A 289 -15.86 -10.24 8.10
CA GLU A 289 -17.12 -10.10 8.84
C GLU A 289 -16.97 -10.22 10.36
N ALA A 290 -16.05 -11.06 10.85
CA ALA A 290 -15.76 -11.17 12.28
C ALA A 290 -15.24 -9.82 12.83
N ILE A 291 -14.39 -9.13 12.07
CA ILE A 291 -13.90 -7.78 12.39
C ILE A 291 -15.03 -6.75 12.36
N LEU A 292 -15.90 -6.82 11.35
CA LEU A 292 -17.02 -5.89 11.18
C LEU A 292 -18.13 -6.06 12.23
N ARG A 293 -18.34 -7.28 12.75
CA ARG A 293 -19.22 -7.55 13.90
C ARG A 293 -18.58 -7.22 15.25
N GLY A 294 -17.25 -7.10 15.33
CA GLY A 294 -16.51 -6.94 16.58
C GLY A 294 -16.24 -8.26 17.32
N ASP A 295 -16.36 -9.41 16.63
CA ASP A 295 -16.05 -10.73 17.20
C ASP A 295 -14.54 -10.87 17.52
N ALA A 296 -13.69 -10.12 16.82
CA ALA A 296 -12.25 -9.94 17.05
C ALA A 296 -11.80 -8.60 16.42
N LEU A 297 -10.69 -8.01 16.90
CA LEU A 297 -10.03 -6.89 16.20
C LEU A 297 -9.16 -7.39 15.04
N HIS A 298 -8.50 -8.53 15.24
CA HIS A 298 -7.50 -9.09 14.32
C HIS A 298 -7.93 -10.47 13.81
N VAL A 299 -7.65 -10.73 12.54
CA VAL A 299 -7.82 -12.06 11.93
C VAL A 299 -6.61 -12.37 11.06
N PHE A 300 -6.08 -13.60 11.15
CA PHE A 300 -5.02 -14.09 10.27
C PHE A 300 -5.50 -15.28 9.45
N HIS A 301 -5.51 -15.16 8.12
CA HIS A 301 -5.83 -16.24 7.18
C HIS A 301 -4.58 -16.67 6.38
N PRO A 302 -3.73 -17.56 6.92
CA PRO A 302 -2.53 -18.05 6.21
C PRO A 302 -2.84 -18.83 4.91
N GLY A 303 -4.09 -19.25 4.69
CA GLY A 303 -4.53 -19.88 3.46
C GLY A 303 -4.89 -18.92 2.33
N GLY A 304 -5.22 -17.67 2.66
CA GLY A 304 -5.52 -16.61 1.72
C GLY A 304 -4.31 -15.79 1.32
N GLY A 305 -4.55 -14.67 0.64
CA GLY A 305 -3.53 -13.83 0.02
C GLY A 305 -3.35 -14.08 -1.48
N LEU A 306 -4.35 -14.67 -2.15
CA LEU A 306 -4.33 -15.02 -3.57
C LEU A 306 -4.57 -13.81 -4.50
N HIS A 307 -3.73 -12.79 -4.33
CA HIS A 307 -3.81 -11.41 -4.84
C HIS A 307 -3.64 -11.20 -6.37
N HIS A 308 -3.51 -12.26 -7.16
CA HIS A 308 -3.31 -12.19 -8.62
C HIS A 308 -4.59 -12.50 -9.43
N ALA A 309 -5.65 -12.99 -8.80
CA ALA A 309 -6.83 -13.45 -9.54
C ALA A 309 -7.62 -12.28 -10.13
N MET A 310 -7.66 -12.18 -11.44
CA MET A 310 -8.22 -11.02 -12.14
C MET A 310 -9.76 -11.12 -12.23
N PRO A 311 -10.48 -10.03 -12.59
CA PRO A 311 -11.94 -10.06 -12.72
C PRO A 311 -12.48 -11.12 -13.70
N ASP A 312 -11.71 -11.55 -14.69
CA ASP A 312 -12.19 -12.42 -15.77
C ASP A 312 -11.34 -13.66 -16.07
N ARG A 313 -10.30 -13.92 -15.27
CA ARG A 313 -9.32 -15.01 -15.45
C ARG A 313 -8.53 -15.31 -14.17
N ALA A 314 -8.02 -16.54 -14.09
CA ALA A 314 -6.94 -16.91 -13.18
C ALA A 314 -5.62 -16.27 -13.63
N SER A 315 -4.69 -16.11 -12.70
CA SER A 315 -3.31 -15.62 -12.92
C SER A 315 -2.46 -15.93 -11.69
N GLY A 316 -1.17 -16.19 -11.84
CA GLY A 316 -0.22 -16.25 -10.73
C GLY A 316 -0.60 -17.25 -9.65
N PHE A 317 -0.98 -18.47 -10.04
CA PHE A 317 -1.50 -19.54 -9.17
C PHE A 317 -2.86 -19.26 -8.51
N CYS A 318 -3.48 -18.09 -8.75
CA CYS A 318 -4.66 -17.61 -8.05
C CYS A 318 -5.93 -17.75 -8.92
N VAL A 319 -6.97 -18.37 -8.36
CA VAL A 319 -8.27 -18.58 -9.02
C VAL A 319 -9.32 -17.52 -8.62
N TYR A 320 -9.44 -17.20 -7.34
CA TYR A 320 -10.28 -16.11 -6.83
C TYR A 320 -9.47 -15.26 -5.85
N ASP A 321 -9.72 -13.95 -5.86
CA ASP A 321 -8.93 -12.96 -5.15
C ASP A 321 -9.51 -12.73 -3.74
N ASP A 322 -9.05 -13.53 -2.78
CA ASP A 322 -9.60 -13.50 -1.43
C ASP A 322 -9.35 -12.16 -0.68
N PRO A 323 -8.23 -11.43 -0.85
CA PRO A 323 -8.09 -10.08 -0.31
C PRO A 323 -9.06 -9.09 -0.97
N ALA A 324 -9.18 -9.06 -2.30
CA ALA A 324 -10.07 -8.13 -2.98
C ALA A 324 -11.55 -8.37 -2.63
N LEU A 325 -11.96 -9.63 -2.45
CA LEU A 325 -13.31 -9.97 -2.00
C LEU A 325 -13.56 -9.59 -0.54
N ALA A 326 -12.56 -9.73 0.35
CA ALA A 326 -12.64 -9.25 1.73
C ALA A 326 -12.70 -7.71 1.81
N ILE A 327 -11.90 -7.00 1.00
CA ILE A 327 -11.99 -5.55 0.81
C ILE A 327 -13.41 -5.19 0.34
N ALA A 328 -13.92 -5.87 -0.69
CA ALA A 328 -15.26 -5.64 -1.22
C ALA A 328 -16.38 -5.89 -0.18
N ARG A 329 -16.18 -6.77 0.81
CA ARG A 329 -17.10 -6.93 1.95
C ARG A 329 -17.14 -5.69 2.83
N ALA A 330 -15.99 -5.09 3.16
CA ALA A 330 -15.93 -3.86 3.97
C ALA A 330 -16.41 -2.62 3.20
N ARG A 331 -16.15 -2.55 1.88
CA ARG A 331 -16.62 -1.45 1.02
C ARG A 331 -18.14 -1.35 0.93
N ARG A 332 -18.87 -2.47 1.10
CA ARG A 332 -20.35 -2.50 1.18
C ARG A 332 -20.91 -1.77 2.40
N ASP A 333 -20.15 -1.71 3.49
CA ASP A 333 -20.50 -0.93 4.69
C ASP A 333 -19.95 0.51 4.62
N GLY A 334 -19.47 0.95 3.45
CA GLY A 334 -18.98 2.30 3.16
C GLY A 334 -17.58 2.62 3.67
N LEU A 335 -16.93 1.70 4.37
CA LEU A 335 -15.65 1.86 5.06
C LEU A 335 -14.47 2.07 4.12
N ARG A 336 -13.51 2.94 4.45
CA ARG A 336 -12.22 3.02 3.74
C ARG A 336 -11.32 1.86 4.13
N VAL A 337 -10.67 1.24 3.15
CA VAL A 337 -9.78 0.08 3.39
C VAL A 337 -8.38 0.39 2.87
N LEU A 338 -7.37 0.26 3.74
CA LEU A 338 -5.97 0.24 3.33
C LEU A 338 -5.57 -1.21 3.11
N TYR A 339 -5.12 -1.54 1.90
CA TYR A 339 -4.50 -2.81 1.56
C TYR A 339 -2.97 -2.64 1.50
N VAL A 340 -2.25 -3.47 2.26
CA VAL A 340 -0.78 -3.49 2.29
C VAL A 340 -0.28 -4.84 1.78
N ASP A 341 0.36 -4.85 0.63
CA ASP A 341 0.92 -6.04 0.00
C ASP A 341 2.44 -6.12 0.24
N LEU A 342 2.89 -7.25 0.79
CA LEU A 342 4.27 -7.52 1.20
C LEU A 342 4.86 -8.76 0.51
N ASP A 343 4.13 -9.36 -0.42
CA ASP A 343 4.62 -10.41 -1.32
C ASP A 343 5.79 -9.91 -2.19
N VAL A 344 6.56 -10.83 -2.78
CA VAL A 344 7.56 -10.43 -3.76
C VAL A 344 6.97 -10.04 -5.12
N HIS A 345 5.75 -10.48 -5.42
CA HIS A 345 5.03 -10.14 -6.64
C HIS A 345 4.09 -8.94 -6.44
N HIS A 346 3.86 -8.15 -7.49
CA HIS A 346 2.88 -7.07 -7.42
C HIS A 346 1.44 -7.64 -7.33
N GLY A 347 0.66 -7.20 -6.33
CA GLY A 347 -0.75 -7.57 -6.12
C GLY A 347 -1.71 -6.99 -7.17
N ASP A 348 -1.51 -7.39 -8.42
CA ASP A 348 -2.17 -6.84 -9.60
C ASP A 348 -3.66 -7.19 -9.70
N GLY A 349 -4.10 -8.32 -9.15
CA GLY A 349 -5.51 -8.69 -9.01
C GLY A 349 -6.25 -7.71 -8.10
N VAL A 350 -5.74 -7.48 -6.89
CA VAL A 350 -6.31 -6.53 -5.92
C VAL A 350 -6.30 -5.10 -6.47
N GLN A 351 -5.19 -4.68 -7.12
CA GLN A 351 -5.13 -3.38 -7.79
C GLN A 351 -6.16 -3.25 -8.90
N ALA A 352 -6.34 -4.27 -9.75
CA ALA A 352 -7.25 -4.23 -10.89
C ALA A 352 -8.73 -4.32 -10.50
N ILE A 353 -9.07 -5.06 -9.44
CA ILE A 353 -10.47 -5.20 -8.97
C ILE A 353 -10.96 -3.89 -8.32
N HIS A 354 -10.08 -3.12 -7.68
CA HIS A 354 -10.43 -1.87 -6.97
C HIS A 354 -9.88 -0.60 -7.64
N ALA A 355 -9.50 -0.69 -8.93
CA ALA A 355 -8.77 0.36 -9.64
C ALA A 355 -9.49 1.73 -9.68
N ASP A 356 -10.83 1.75 -9.65
CA ASP A 356 -11.66 2.95 -9.71
C ASP A 356 -12.38 3.30 -8.39
N ASP A 357 -12.21 2.51 -7.31
CA ASP A 357 -12.84 2.78 -6.01
C ASP A 357 -11.96 3.71 -5.14
N PRO A 358 -12.35 4.99 -4.93
CA PRO A 358 -11.59 5.91 -4.09
C PRO A 358 -11.54 5.53 -2.59
N GLY A 359 -12.39 4.59 -2.15
CA GLY A 359 -12.42 4.09 -0.78
C GLY A 359 -11.47 2.93 -0.50
N VAL A 360 -10.72 2.45 -1.50
CA VAL A 360 -9.62 1.49 -1.32
C VAL A 360 -8.30 2.21 -1.61
N LEU A 361 -7.26 1.97 -0.80
CA LEU A 361 -5.89 2.36 -1.13
C LEU A 361 -5.04 1.09 -1.12
N THR A 362 -4.41 0.75 -2.24
CA THR A 362 -3.44 -0.33 -2.34
C THR A 362 -2.02 0.23 -2.22
N LEU A 363 -1.21 -0.35 -1.34
CA LEU A 363 0.23 -0.12 -1.30
C LEU A 363 0.93 -1.47 -1.43
N SER A 364 1.74 -1.65 -2.48
CA SER A 364 2.47 -2.91 -2.72
C SER A 364 3.97 -2.65 -2.85
N ILE A 365 4.78 -3.43 -2.15
CA ILE A 365 6.24 -3.42 -2.26
C ILE A 365 6.75 -4.79 -2.74
N HIS A 366 7.22 -4.84 -3.98
CA HIS A 366 7.44 -6.07 -4.75
C HIS A 366 8.71 -5.95 -5.59
N GLN A 367 9.25 -7.06 -6.09
CA GLN A 367 10.30 -7.00 -7.12
C GLN A 367 9.71 -6.45 -8.43
N SER A 368 10.41 -5.51 -9.07
CA SER A 368 9.90 -4.79 -10.24
C SER A 368 9.46 -5.72 -11.36
N GLY A 369 8.26 -5.47 -11.92
CA GLY A 369 7.70 -6.16 -13.08
C GLY A 369 8.59 -6.12 -14.34
N ARG A 370 9.63 -5.26 -14.37
CA ARG A 370 10.69 -5.31 -15.39
C ARG A 370 11.56 -6.57 -15.33
N THR A 371 11.49 -7.33 -14.22
CA THR A 371 12.36 -8.48 -13.91
C THR A 371 11.62 -9.70 -13.36
N LEU A 372 10.38 -9.54 -12.87
CA LEU A 372 9.57 -10.62 -12.30
C LEU A 372 8.13 -10.57 -12.83
N PHE A 373 7.40 -11.67 -12.69
CA PHE A 373 5.94 -11.70 -12.76
C PHE A 373 5.33 -10.73 -11.73
N PRO A 374 4.18 -10.06 -11.98
CA PRO A 374 3.28 -10.15 -13.15
C PRO A 374 3.63 -9.23 -14.34
N GLY A 375 4.68 -8.41 -14.25
CA GLY A 375 5.02 -7.43 -15.30
C GLY A 375 4.38 -6.05 -15.16
N THR A 376 3.61 -5.83 -14.09
CA THR A 376 2.97 -4.55 -13.70
C THR A 376 3.61 -4.02 -12.40
N GLY A 377 3.01 -3.02 -11.74
CA GLY A 377 3.51 -2.46 -10.48
C GLY A 377 4.49 -1.29 -10.66
N SER A 378 4.40 -0.54 -11.75
CA SER A 378 5.20 0.67 -11.93
C SER A 378 4.69 1.83 -11.07
N VAL A 379 5.57 2.77 -10.72
CA VAL A 379 5.24 3.97 -9.91
C VAL A 379 4.21 4.88 -10.62
N SER A 380 3.98 4.71 -11.93
CA SER A 380 2.96 5.42 -12.71
C SER A 380 1.62 4.70 -12.84
N GLU A 381 1.49 3.47 -12.31
CA GLU A 381 0.19 2.80 -12.11
C GLU A 381 -0.49 3.35 -10.85
N LEU A 382 -1.25 4.43 -11.02
CA LEU A 382 -1.78 5.24 -9.93
C LEU A 382 -3.28 5.00 -9.63
N GLY A 383 -3.94 4.09 -10.33
CA GLY A 383 -5.40 3.89 -10.29
C GLY A 383 -6.17 4.91 -11.14
N GLU A 384 -7.49 4.70 -11.30
CA GLU A 384 -8.30 5.29 -12.36
C GLU A 384 -9.29 6.38 -11.89
N GLY A 385 -9.84 7.14 -12.85
CA GLY A 385 -10.97 8.07 -12.63
C GLY A 385 -10.79 9.09 -11.48
N SER A 386 -11.63 8.95 -10.45
CA SER A 386 -11.54 9.69 -9.17
C SER A 386 -10.56 9.05 -8.18
N ALA A 387 -10.38 7.73 -8.26
CA ALA A 387 -9.49 6.98 -7.39
C ALA A 387 -8.01 7.31 -7.65
N THR A 388 -7.61 7.73 -8.86
CA THR A 388 -6.21 8.08 -9.21
C THR A 388 -5.46 8.79 -8.08
N GLY A 389 -4.44 8.10 -7.56
CA GLY A 389 -3.74 8.32 -6.30
C GLY A 389 -4.07 7.30 -5.20
N THR A 390 -4.86 6.25 -5.46
CA THR A 390 -5.14 5.14 -4.52
C THR A 390 -4.24 3.92 -4.73
N ALA A 391 -3.67 3.72 -5.91
CA ALA A 391 -2.68 2.66 -6.13
C ALA A 391 -1.28 3.25 -5.98
N LEU A 392 -0.49 2.67 -5.07
CA LEU A 392 0.87 3.10 -4.73
C LEU A 392 1.82 1.90 -4.83
N ASN A 393 2.75 1.96 -5.78
CA ASN A 393 3.65 0.86 -6.07
C ASN A 393 5.10 1.21 -5.74
N LEU A 394 5.77 0.31 -5.04
CA LEU A 394 7.17 0.37 -4.64
C LEU A 394 7.96 -0.77 -5.33
N PRO A 395 8.23 -0.66 -6.65
CA PRO A 395 8.99 -1.67 -7.38
C PRO A 395 10.47 -1.66 -6.99
N MET A 396 10.93 -2.75 -6.41
CA MET A 396 12.30 -2.97 -5.95
C MET A 396 13.17 -3.59 -7.05
N ASP A 397 14.47 -3.29 -7.05
CA ASP A 397 15.44 -3.97 -7.91
C ASP A 397 15.77 -5.38 -7.37
N PRO A 398 16.11 -6.35 -8.24
CA PRO A 398 16.68 -7.63 -7.80
C PRO A 398 17.87 -7.41 -6.87
N GLY A 399 17.88 -8.10 -5.73
CA GLY A 399 18.90 -7.98 -4.70
C GLY A 399 18.67 -6.90 -3.64
N THR A 400 17.60 -6.08 -3.70
CA THR A 400 17.22 -5.21 -2.57
C THR A 400 17.03 -6.05 -1.31
N GLY A 401 17.67 -5.65 -0.22
CA GLY A 401 17.66 -6.37 1.05
C GLY A 401 16.72 -5.77 2.09
N GLU A 402 16.77 -6.34 3.29
CA GLU A 402 16.03 -5.87 4.47
C GLU A 402 16.12 -4.35 4.72
N ARG A 403 17.27 -3.73 4.47
CA ARG A 403 17.49 -2.28 4.67
C ARG A 403 16.70 -1.44 3.67
N GLY A 404 16.78 -1.75 2.37
CA GLY A 404 16.04 -1.02 1.35
C GLY A 404 14.53 -1.26 1.45
N TRP A 405 14.11 -2.53 1.55
CA TRP A 405 12.72 -2.94 1.58
C TRP A 405 11.97 -2.39 2.82
N LEU A 406 12.49 -2.62 4.03
CA LEU A 406 11.87 -2.12 5.25
C LEU A 406 12.05 -0.61 5.43
N GLY A 407 13.10 -0.03 4.84
CA GLY A 407 13.31 1.42 4.77
C GLY A 407 12.21 2.12 3.97
N ALA A 408 11.95 1.63 2.75
CA ALA A 408 10.90 2.15 1.88
C ALA A 408 9.50 2.08 2.54
N LEU A 409 9.16 0.93 3.14
CA LEU A 409 7.93 0.77 3.92
C LEU A 409 7.81 1.80 5.06
N ARG A 410 8.88 1.99 5.84
CA ARG A 410 8.87 2.92 6.99
C ARG A 410 8.77 4.39 6.57
N ALA A 411 9.29 4.77 5.40
CA ALA A 411 9.19 6.13 4.88
C ALA A 411 7.77 6.45 4.36
N VAL A 412 7.14 5.54 3.62
CA VAL A 412 5.88 5.82 2.90
C VAL A 412 4.64 5.44 3.72
N LEU A 413 4.58 4.22 4.25
CA LEU A 413 3.34 3.61 4.72
C LEU A 413 2.68 4.35 5.92
N PRO A 414 3.42 4.86 6.93
CA PRO A 414 2.81 5.59 8.05
C PRO A 414 2.16 6.92 7.65
N GLU A 415 2.79 7.67 6.74
CA GLU A 415 2.31 8.98 6.28
C GLU A 415 1.12 8.84 5.32
N VAL A 416 1.16 7.83 4.43
CA VAL A 416 0.02 7.46 3.58
C VAL A 416 -1.19 7.02 4.41
N ALA A 417 -0.98 6.16 5.42
CA ALA A 417 -2.06 5.75 6.32
C ALA A 417 -2.66 6.93 7.11
N ALA A 418 -1.82 7.87 7.54
CA ALA A 418 -2.27 9.11 8.17
C ALA A 418 -3.13 9.97 7.23
N ALA A 419 -2.68 10.17 5.99
CA ALA A 419 -3.40 10.96 4.99
C ALA A 419 -4.74 10.34 4.59
N PHE A 420 -4.77 9.02 4.38
CA PHE A 420 -5.96 8.28 3.91
C PHE A 420 -6.98 7.99 5.01
N ARG A 421 -6.55 7.85 6.29
CA ARG A 421 -7.39 7.45 7.43
C ARG A 421 -8.21 6.19 7.11
N PRO A 422 -7.63 4.99 6.93
CA PRO A 422 -8.42 3.76 6.75
C PRO A 422 -9.36 3.51 7.93
N ASP A 423 -10.56 2.97 7.67
CA ASP A 423 -11.50 2.50 8.70
C ASP A 423 -11.29 1.00 9.03
N VAL A 424 -10.60 0.25 8.14
CA VAL A 424 -10.09 -1.13 8.29
C VAL A 424 -8.74 -1.26 7.55
N VAL A 425 -7.83 -2.10 8.04
CA VAL A 425 -6.62 -2.53 7.32
C VAL A 425 -6.76 -3.98 6.86
N VAL A 426 -6.35 -4.26 5.62
CA VAL A 426 -6.11 -5.61 5.09
C VAL A 426 -4.63 -5.69 4.71
N SER A 427 -3.96 -6.81 4.94
CA SER A 427 -2.59 -7.00 4.47
C SER A 427 -2.29 -8.42 4.05
N GLN A 428 -1.38 -8.53 3.09
CA GLN A 428 -0.85 -9.78 2.54
C GLN A 428 0.57 -9.96 3.08
N HIS A 429 0.92 -11.20 3.45
CA HIS A 429 2.21 -11.55 4.05
C HIS A 429 2.84 -12.75 3.35
N GLY A 430 3.07 -12.60 2.04
CA GLY A 430 3.87 -13.49 1.22
C GLY A 430 5.27 -13.65 1.81
N ALA A 431 5.74 -14.90 1.86
CA ALA A 431 7.03 -15.24 2.44
C ALA A 431 8.14 -15.42 1.37
N ASP A 432 7.83 -15.15 0.10
CA ASP A 432 8.71 -15.30 -1.06
C ASP A 432 9.61 -14.08 -1.35
N ALA A 433 9.41 -12.96 -0.65
CA ALA A 433 10.40 -11.87 -0.62
C ALA A 433 11.70 -12.28 0.14
N HIS A 434 11.71 -13.45 0.77
CA HIS A 434 12.81 -13.94 1.59
C HIS A 434 14.04 -14.35 0.75
N ALA A 435 15.23 -14.06 1.27
CA ALA A 435 16.53 -14.38 0.64
C ALA A 435 16.81 -15.88 0.32
N TRP A 436 15.93 -16.79 0.73
CA TRP A 436 16.04 -18.25 0.50
C TRP A 436 14.87 -18.81 -0.32
N ASP A 437 13.92 -17.98 -0.74
CA ASP A 437 12.81 -18.45 -1.56
C ASP A 437 13.29 -18.79 -3.00
N PRO A 438 12.84 -19.90 -3.61
CA PRO A 438 13.32 -20.32 -4.92
C PRO A 438 12.76 -19.53 -6.12
N LEU A 439 11.72 -18.69 -5.98
CA LEU A 439 11.03 -18.09 -7.13
C LEU A 439 11.42 -16.63 -7.43
N ALA A 440 12.04 -15.90 -6.49
CA ALA A 440 12.35 -14.48 -6.65
C ALA A 440 13.79 -14.11 -6.26
N ASN A 441 14.12 -12.81 -6.25
CA ASN A 441 15.50 -12.33 -6.10
C ASN A 441 15.67 -11.20 -5.07
N LEU A 442 14.66 -10.89 -4.25
CA LEU A 442 14.85 -10.01 -3.10
C LEU A 442 15.62 -10.72 -1.98
N ARG A 443 16.17 -9.94 -1.04
CA ARG A 443 16.97 -10.43 0.10
C ARG A 443 16.38 -9.97 1.43
N VAL A 444 15.07 -10.13 1.60
CA VAL A 444 14.39 -9.81 2.87
C VAL A 444 14.62 -10.94 3.87
N THR A 445 14.67 -10.59 5.16
CA THR A 445 14.77 -11.53 6.30
C THR A 445 13.42 -11.72 6.98
N THR A 446 13.22 -12.84 7.67
CA THR A 446 12.08 -13.01 8.59
C THR A 446 12.04 -11.90 9.64
N THR A 447 13.20 -11.44 10.12
CA THR A 447 13.37 -10.27 11.00
C THR A 447 12.72 -9.02 10.44
N ALA A 448 12.93 -8.73 9.14
CA ALA A 448 12.31 -7.60 8.46
C ALA A 448 10.81 -7.81 8.19
N MET A 449 10.39 -9.02 7.83
CA MET A 449 8.98 -9.39 7.66
C MET A 449 8.18 -9.22 8.97
N GLY A 450 8.74 -9.66 10.10
CA GLY A 450 8.15 -9.45 11.43
C GLY A 450 8.10 -7.99 11.84
N ALA A 451 9.12 -7.20 11.50
CA ALA A 451 9.10 -5.75 11.70
C ALA A 451 8.06 -5.03 10.82
N ALA A 452 7.80 -5.51 9.60
CA ALA A 452 6.72 -5.03 8.74
C ALA A 452 5.33 -5.42 9.28
N ALA A 453 5.15 -6.65 9.78
CA ALA A 453 3.90 -7.06 10.43
C ALA A 453 3.56 -6.18 11.66
N ARG A 454 4.55 -5.87 12.50
CA ARG A 454 4.38 -4.93 13.63
C ARG A 454 4.11 -3.49 13.18
N LEU A 455 4.59 -3.07 12.00
CA LEU A 455 4.28 -1.76 11.42
C LEU A 455 2.82 -1.68 10.95
N VAL A 456 2.31 -2.75 10.32
CA VAL A 456 0.90 -2.86 9.89
C VAL A 456 -0.05 -2.90 11.08
N ASP A 457 0.28 -3.66 12.13
CA ASP A 457 -0.45 -3.69 13.41
C ASP A 457 -0.57 -2.29 14.04
N ALA A 458 0.57 -1.60 14.22
CA ALA A 458 0.60 -0.25 14.77
C ALA A 458 -0.25 0.74 13.95
N ILE A 459 -0.27 0.59 12.63
CA ILE A 459 -1.10 1.38 11.72
C ILE A 459 -2.59 1.04 11.89
N ALA A 460 -2.96 -0.23 12.02
CA ALA A 460 -4.33 -0.64 12.25
C ALA A 460 -4.86 -0.06 13.57
N HIS A 461 -4.09 -0.13 14.66
CA HIS A 461 -4.46 0.51 15.93
C HIS A 461 -4.57 2.03 15.83
N ARG A 462 -3.56 2.67 15.25
CA ARG A 462 -3.47 4.13 15.16
C ARG A 462 -4.57 4.76 14.29
N TRP A 463 -4.90 4.11 13.18
CA TRP A 463 -5.72 4.70 12.11
C TRP A 463 -7.09 4.03 11.94
N ALA A 464 -7.17 2.70 12.04
CA ALA A 464 -8.38 1.90 11.80
C ALA A 464 -9.05 1.33 13.08
N GLY A 465 -8.65 1.78 14.27
CA GLY A 465 -9.22 1.33 15.54
C GLY A 465 -8.89 -0.13 15.90
N GLY A 466 -7.77 -0.65 15.42
CA GLY A 466 -7.30 -2.03 15.62
C GLY A 466 -7.79 -3.05 14.59
N ARG A 467 -8.71 -2.66 13.70
CA ARG A 467 -9.32 -3.56 12.71
C ARG A 467 -8.32 -4.00 11.64
N TRP A 468 -7.91 -5.28 11.68
CA TRP A 468 -6.88 -5.82 10.80
C TRP A 468 -7.18 -7.25 10.33
N LEU A 469 -7.30 -7.44 9.01
CA LEU A 469 -7.27 -8.77 8.37
C LEU A 469 -5.89 -8.99 7.73
N ALA A 470 -5.07 -9.84 8.33
CA ALA A 470 -3.86 -10.35 7.70
C ALA A 470 -4.18 -11.63 6.90
N THR A 471 -3.56 -11.81 5.75
CA THR A 471 -3.57 -13.07 4.98
C THR A 471 -2.16 -13.65 4.88
N GLY A 472 -2.05 -14.87 4.37
CA GLY A 472 -0.79 -15.42 3.85
C GLY A 472 -0.42 -14.76 2.52
N GLY A 473 -0.02 -15.57 1.55
CA GLY A 473 0.41 -15.13 0.23
C GLY A 473 1.20 -16.22 -0.49
N GLY A 474 2.17 -15.78 -1.29
CA GLY A 474 3.25 -16.63 -1.78
C GLY A 474 4.21 -17.09 -0.68
N GLY A 475 5.29 -17.77 -1.07
CA GLY A 475 6.24 -18.42 -0.17
C GLY A 475 6.34 -19.92 -0.40
N TYR A 476 7.50 -20.35 -0.86
CA TYR A 476 7.76 -21.68 -1.42
C TYR A 476 8.92 -22.41 -0.71
N ASP A 477 9.68 -21.73 0.15
CA ASP A 477 10.42 -22.37 1.25
C ASP A 477 9.48 -22.71 2.43
N VAL A 478 8.76 -23.82 2.21
CA VAL A 478 7.74 -24.45 3.06
C VAL A 478 8.19 -24.75 4.50
N TYR A 479 9.49 -25.01 4.73
CA TYR A 479 9.98 -25.46 6.05
C TYR A 479 10.91 -24.46 6.76
N ARG A 480 11.77 -23.72 6.04
CA ARG A 480 12.72 -22.77 6.66
C ARG A 480 12.18 -21.34 6.74
N VAL A 481 11.22 -20.95 5.89
CA VAL A 481 10.76 -19.56 5.83
C VAL A 481 9.29 -19.42 6.21
N VAL A 482 8.38 -20.03 5.45
CA VAL A 482 6.91 -19.83 5.60
C VAL A 482 6.43 -19.99 7.06
N PRO A 483 6.84 -21.01 7.83
CA PRO A 483 6.38 -21.17 9.21
C PRO A 483 6.82 -20.02 10.12
N ARG A 484 8.04 -19.49 9.94
CA ARG A 484 8.60 -18.41 10.75
C ARG A 484 7.95 -17.07 10.41
N ALA A 485 7.81 -16.76 9.12
CA ALA A 485 7.11 -15.56 8.66
C ALA A 485 5.66 -15.50 9.19
N TRP A 486 4.88 -16.57 9.01
CA TRP A 486 3.51 -16.65 9.53
C TRP A 486 3.43 -16.59 11.06
N SER A 487 4.42 -17.16 11.76
CA SER A 487 4.51 -17.06 13.22
C SER A 487 4.75 -15.62 13.70
N LEU A 488 5.57 -14.84 12.99
CA LEU A 488 5.83 -13.43 13.33
C LEU A 488 4.60 -12.53 13.04
N VAL A 489 3.84 -12.82 12.00
CA VAL A 489 2.53 -12.17 11.74
C VAL A 489 1.55 -12.49 12.87
N TRP A 490 1.40 -13.77 13.23
CA TRP A 490 0.50 -14.20 14.32
C TRP A 490 0.88 -13.63 15.68
N LEU A 491 2.17 -13.62 16.04
CA LEU A 491 2.66 -13.01 17.29
C LEU A 491 2.39 -11.50 17.32
N SER A 492 2.45 -10.82 16.18
CA SER A 492 2.07 -9.40 16.06
C SER A 492 0.57 -9.20 16.29
N ALA A 493 -0.29 -9.94 15.57
CA ALA A 493 -1.76 -9.90 15.71
C ALA A 493 -2.29 -10.39 17.07
N SER A 494 -1.45 -11.07 17.86
CA SER A 494 -1.75 -11.51 19.23
C SER A 494 -1.17 -10.57 20.31
N HIS A 495 -0.45 -9.52 19.93
CA HIS A 495 0.40 -8.68 20.79
C HIS A 495 1.33 -9.46 21.72
N LEU A 496 1.79 -10.63 21.26
CA LEU A 496 2.73 -11.47 21.99
C LEU A 496 4.18 -11.04 21.71
N ASN A 497 5.00 -11.15 22.74
CA ASN A 497 6.45 -11.01 22.60
C ASN A 497 7.00 -12.19 21.78
N SER A 498 7.98 -11.93 20.92
CA SER A 498 8.69 -13.02 20.23
C SER A 498 9.42 -13.87 21.28
N PRO A 499 9.26 -15.21 21.28
CA PRO A 499 10.13 -16.07 22.07
C PRO A 499 11.54 -16.20 21.45
N PHE A 500 11.77 -15.60 20.27
CA PHE A 500 12.98 -15.65 19.43
C PHE A 500 13.41 -17.05 18.94
N VAL A 501 13.03 -18.14 19.63
CA VAL A 501 13.42 -19.52 19.31
C VAL A 501 12.34 -20.30 18.55
N VAL A 502 12.78 -21.21 17.70
CA VAL A 502 11.96 -22.29 17.11
C VAL A 502 12.10 -23.54 17.99
N PRO A 503 11.01 -24.05 18.61
CA PRO A 503 11.05 -25.18 19.54
C PRO A 503 11.76 -26.42 18.99
N ALA A 504 12.56 -27.08 19.83
CA ALA A 504 13.35 -28.26 19.43
C ALA A 504 12.47 -29.40 18.89
N ALA A 505 11.38 -29.72 19.61
CA ALA A 505 10.43 -30.76 19.19
C ALA A 505 9.76 -30.46 17.83
N TRP A 506 9.53 -29.18 17.49
CA TRP A 506 9.03 -28.80 16.16
C TRP A 506 10.08 -29.06 15.08
N ARG A 507 11.34 -28.66 15.33
CA ARG A 507 12.45 -28.90 14.38
C ARG A 507 12.69 -30.40 14.17
N GLU A 508 12.68 -31.18 15.25
CA GLU A 508 12.83 -32.64 15.22
C GLU A 508 11.70 -33.31 14.43
N ARG A 509 10.45 -32.87 14.62
CA ARG A 509 9.27 -33.35 13.87
C ARG A 509 9.37 -33.13 12.37
N TRP A 510 9.76 -31.92 11.94
CA TRP A 510 9.71 -31.54 10.52
C TRP A 510 11.02 -31.76 9.76
N ALA A 511 12.15 -31.98 10.44
CA ALA A 511 13.47 -32.16 9.81
C ALA A 511 13.50 -33.24 8.70
N ALA A 512 12.89 -34.41 8.95
CA ALA A 512 12.93 -35.53 8.00
C ALA A 512 12.05 -35.32 6.75
N GLU A 513 11.12 -34.36 6.77
CA GLU A 513 10.38 -33.95 5.57
C GLU A 513 11.04 -32.74 4.90
N ALA A 514 11.53 -31.78 5.67
CA ALA A 514 12.32 -30.65 5.16
C ALA A 514 13.54 -31.12 4.33
N ASP A 515 14.25 -32.14 4.82
CA ASP A 515 15.41 -32.73 4.13
C ASP A 515 15.05 -33.34 2.77
N ARG A 516 13.89 -34.01 2.68
CA ARG A 516 13.35 -34.59 1.44
C ARG A 516 13.12 -33.55 0.34
N TYR A 517 12.88 -32.30 0.72
CA TYR A 517 12.68 -31.18 -0.21
C TYR A 517 13.88 -30.21 -0.26
N GLY A 518 15.03 -30.56 0.32
CA GLY A 518 16.25 -29.74 0.32
C GLY A 518 16.16 -28.47 1.18
N GLN A 519 15.17 -28.39 2.08
CA GLN A 519 14.89 -27.24 2.95
C GLN A 519 15.48 -27.44 4.36
N THR A 520 16.72 -27.94 4.41
CA THR A 520 17.54 -28.08 5.63
C THR A 520 18.74 -27.12 5.59
N PRO A 521 19.37 -26.82 6.75
CA PRO A 521 18.90 -27.08 8.11
C PRO A 521 17.70 -26.20 8.48
N LEU A 522 16.94 -26.60 9.50
CA LEU A 522 15.87 -25.76 10.08
C LEU A 522 16.47 -24.80 11.11
N SER A 523 16.22 -23.49 10.95
CA SER A 523 16.73 -22.46 11.87
C SER A 523 16.24 -22.70 13.30
N PRO A 524 17.12 -22.60 14.33
CA PRO A 524 16.70 -22.61 15.73
C PRO A 524 16.08 -21.28 16.18
N TRP A 525 16.10 -20.24 15.34
CA TRP A 525 15.60 -18.90 15.62
C TRP A 525 14.42 -18.54 14.71
N LEU A 526 13.45 -17.78 15.24
CA LEU A 526 12.33 -17.26 14.47
C LEU A 526 12.79 -16.18 13.50
N ASP A 527 13.58 -15.24 14.01
CA ASP A 527 14.26 -14.19 13.26
C ASP A 527 15.52 -14.77 12.55
N ASP A 528 16.07 -14.04 11.58
CA ASP A 528 17.34 -14.35 10.90
C ASP A 528 18.49 -13.46 11.38
N GLU A 529 19.71 -13.96 11.15
CA GLU A 529 20.90 -13.10 11.11
C GLU A 529 20.76 -12.03 10.01
N PRO A 530 21.43 -10.86 10.14
CA PRO A 530 21.39 -9.80 9.14
C PRO A 530 21.67 -10.33 7.72
N ASN A 531 20.89 -9.84 6.75
CA ASN A 531 20.91 -10.28 5.36
C ASN A 531 20.76 -11.81 5.16
N ALA A 532 20.07 -12.51 6.08
CA ALA A 532 19.92 -13.97 6.12
C ALA A 532 21.27 -14.74 6.14
N GLY A 533 22.30 -14.14 6.73
CA GLY A 533 23.67 -14.68 6.76
C GLY A 533 24.43 -14.56 5.42
N LEU A 534 23.86 -13.91 4.41
CA LEU A 534 24.51 -13.68 3.12
C LEU A 534 25.41 -12.43 3.16
N PRO A 535 26.56 -12.41 2.46
CA PRO A 535 27.35 -11.20 2.33
C PRO A 535 26.58 -10.13 1.54
N VAL A 536 26.60 -8.90 2.04
CA VAL A 536 26.14 -7.72 1.28
C VAL A 536 27.16 -7.43 0.18
N ASP A 537 26.66 -7.18 -1.03
CA ASP A 537 27.47 -6.84 -2.21
C ASP A 537 27.03 -5.50 -2.82
N THR A 538 27.86 -4.92 -3.69
CA THR A 538 27.62 -3.58 -4.25
C THR A 538 26.40 -3.50 -5.19
N ALA A 539 25.87 -4.64 -5.68
CA ALA A 539 24.60 -4.66 -6.38
C ALA A 539 23.45 -4.49 -5.38
N GLN A 540 23.47 -5.23 -4.27
CA GLN A 540 22.54 -5.06 -3.15
C GLN A 540 22.61 -3.64 -2.55
N GLU A 541 23.81 -3.07 -2.35
CA GLU A 541 23.96 -1.68 -1.87
C GLU A 541 23.30 -0.65 -2.81
N THR A 542 23.36 -0.92 -4.12
CA THR A 542 22.73 -0.07 -5.15
C THR A 542 21.22 -0.25 -5.20
N ALA A 543 20.73 -1.49 -5.08
CA ALA A 543 19.31 -1.82 -5.05
C ALA A 543 18.62 -1.29 -3.79
N ASP A 544 19.28 -1.33 -2.63
CA ASP A 544 18.84 -0.69 -1.39
C ASP A 544 18.73 0.85 -1.54
N ARG A 545 19.69 1.49 -2.21
CA ARG A 545 19.65 2.94 -2.44
C ARG A 545 18.50 3.32 -3.36
N ARG A 546 18.29 2.56 -4.44
CA ARG A 546 17.16 2.76 -5.37
C ARG A 546 15.80 2.51 -4.73
N ALA A 547 15.71 1.62 -3.74
CA ALA A 547 14.50 1.46 -2.93
C ALA A 547 14.16 2.76 -2.18
N GLY A 548 15.16 3.46 -1.63
CA GLY A 548 14.99 4.79 -1.04
C GLY A 548 14.62 5.87 -2.05
N GLU A 549 15.30 5.92 -3.20
CA GLU A 549 14.98 6.84 -4.31
C GLU A 549 13.54 6.64 -4.83
N THR A 550 13.06 5.40 -4.87
CA THR A 550 11.68 5.02 -5.22
C THR A 550 10.68 5.41 -4.13
N ALA A 551 11.04 5.22 -2.86
CA ALA A 551 10.21 5.57 -1.71
C ALA A 551 9.94 7.09 -1.64
N GLU A 552 10.96 7.93 -1.79
CA GLU A 552 10.76 9.39 -1.80
C GLU A 552 9.92 9.86 -2.99
N LEU A 553 10.09 9.28 -4.19
CA LEU A 553 9.23 9.60 -5.35
C LEU A 553 7.75 9.26 -5.06
N VAL A 554 7.45 8.08 -4.49
CA VAL A 554 6.09 7.72 -4.07
C VAL A 554 5.59 8.64 -2.95
N ARG A 555 6.45 9.08 -2.04
CA ARG A 555 6.14 9.98 -0.91
C ARG A 555 5.83 11.41 -1.37
N GLU A 556 6.56 11.94 -2.35
CA GLU A 556 6.26 13.23 -3.00
C GLU A 556 4.93 13.20 -3.76
N LEU A 557 4.67 12.09 -4.45
CA LEU A 557 3.42 11.86 -5.18
C LEU A 557 2.21 11.74 -4.23
N ALA A 558 2.31 10.91 -3.18
CA ALA A 558 1.16 10.40 -2.44
C ALA A 558 0.93 11.01 -1.05
N VAL A 559 1.96 11.56 -0.39
CA VAL A 559 1.81 12.20 0.92
C VAL A 559 1.57 13.71 0.74
N PRO A 560 0.55 14.32 1.38
CA PRO A 560 0.32 15.75 1.29
C PRO A 560 1.49 16.56 1.85
N ALA A 561 1.79 17.73 1.26
CA ALA A 561 3.00 18.50 1.57
C ALA A 561 3.11 18.88 3.07
N LEU A 562 1.99 19.20 3.73
CA LEU A 562 1.94 19.46 5.17
C LEU A 562 2.31 18.23 6.03
N VAL A 563 1.96 17.02 5.60
CA VAL A 563 2.24 15.78 6.32
C VAL A 563 3.71 15.41 6.14
N ARG A 564 4.20 15.42 4.89
CA ARG A 564 5.59 15.12 4.53
C ARG A 564 6.57 16.06 5.24
N ALA A 565 6.38 17.38 5.07
CA ALA A 565 7.24 18.39 5.69
C ALA A 565 7.22 18.36 7.23
N ALA A 566 6.12 17.92 7.85
CA ALA A 566 6.03 17.79 9.30
C ALA A 566 6.88 16.64 9.86
N GLY A 567 6.98 15.53 9.09
CA GLY A 567 7.91 14.44 9.35
C GLY A 567 9.37 14.86 9.11
N ASP A 568 9.65 15.44 7.93
CA ASP A 568 11.00 15.87 7.53
C ASP A 568 11.63 16.88 8.49
N LEU A 569 10.83 17.84 8.95
CA LEU A 569 11.25 18.91 9.87
C LEU A 569 11.03 18.52 11.34
N GLY A 570 10.60 17.28 11.61
CA GLY A 570 10.62 16.64 12.93
C GLY A 570 9.65 17.20 13.96
N TRP A 571 8.64 17.99 13.57
CA TRP A 571 7.66 18.57 14.50
C TRP A 571 6.40 17.72 14.70
N TRP A 572 6.18 16.69 13.87
CA TRP A 572 5.10 15.73 14.04
C TRP A 572 5.42 14.38 13.39
N ARG A 573 4.87 13.29 13.94
CA ARG A 573 5.02 11.92 13.46
C ARG A 573 3.70 11.16 13.48
N ALA A 574 3.44 10.41 12.40
CA ALA A 574 2.19 9.70 12.19
C ALA A 574 1.82 8.71 13.33
N LEU A 575 2.78 7.93 13.82
CA LEU A 575 2.54 6.90 14.84
C LEU A 575 2.74 7.41 16.28
N ASP A 576 3.74 8.27 16.51
CA ASP A 576 4.19 8.62 17.87
C ASP A 576 3.27 9.64 18.58
N ASP A 577 2.69 10.61 17.85
CA ASP A 577 2.10 11.80 18.48
C ASP A 577 0.68 11.58 19.03
N GLN A 578 0.54 11.76 20.35
CA GLN A 578 -0.59 11.34 21.18
C GLN A 578 -1.90 12.15 21.03
N ALA A 579 -2.17 12.70 19.84
CA ALA A 579 -3.54 13.10 19.48
C ALA A 579 -4.40 11.83 19.49
N ALA A 580 -5.32 11.71 20.46
CA ALA A 580 -6.21 10.57 20.58
C ALA A 580 -7.07 10.47 19.31
N PRO A 581 -7.14 9.29 18.65
CA PRO A 581 -7.95 9.15 17.46
C PRO A 581 -9.42 9.41 17.81
N SER A 582 -10.11 10.20 16.99
CA SER A 582 -11.57 10.27 17.02
C SER A 582 -12.12 8.83 17.01
N PRO A 583 -13.02 8.44 17.94
CA PRO A 583 -13.61 7.11 17.91
C PRO A 583 -14.22 6.85 16.53
N GLY A 584 -13.98 5.65 16.00
CA GLY A 584 -14.29 5.32 14.60
C GLY A 584 -15.74 5.67 14.26
N ARG A 585 -15.93 6.33 13.10
CA ARG A 585 -17.20 6.98 12.71
C ARG A 585 -18.41 6.15 13.11
N ASP A 586 -19.23 6.69 14.02
CA ASP A 586 -20.53 6.15 14.34
C ASP A 586 -21.34 5.96 13.05
N THR A 587 -21.68 4.71 12.74
CA THR A 587 -22.53 4.35 11.58
C THR A 587 -24.02 4.58 11.86
N GLY A 588 -24.36 4.98 13.09
CA GLY A 588 -25.69 5.46 13.45
C GLY A 588 -26.08 6.74 12.72
N ALA A 589 -27.39 6.92 12.49
CA ALA A 589 -27.94 8.06 11.75
C ALA A 589 -27.76 9.40 12.50
N ALA A 590 -26.60 10.02 12.36
CA ALA A 590 -26.29 11.33 12.91
C ALA A 590 -26.97 12.47 12.13
N GLY A 591 -27.23 13.58 12.82
CA GLY A 591 -27.67 14.84 12.19
C GLY A 591 -26.58 15.46 11.28
N PRO A 592 -26.85 16.63 10.66
CA PRO A 592 -25.95 17.25 9.69
C PRO A 592 -24.48 17.31 10.20
N PRO A 593 -23.53 16.81 9.39
CA PRO A 593 -22.17 16.49 9.85
C PRO A 593 -21.43 17.75 10.35
N ALA A 594 -20.45 17.58 11.23
CA ALA A 594 -19.86 18.69 11.98
C ALA A 594 -19.34 19.84 11.11
N TRP A 595 -18.78 19.55 9.93
CA TRP A 595 -18.32 20.53 8.93
C TRP A 595 -19.43 21.40 8.30
N SER A 596 -20.70 21.01 8.40
CA SER A 596 -21.85 21.72 7.82
C SER A 596 -22.52 22.70 8.80
N ARG A 597 -22.21 22.60 10.10
CA ARG A 597 -22.80 23.48 11.12
C ARG A 597 -22.24 24.90 10.99
N GLY A 598 -23.10 25.86 10.68
CA GLY A 598 -22.71 27.26 10.48
C GLY A 598 -22.33 27.62 9.03
N ALA A 599 -22.61 26.75 8.05
CA ALA A 599 -22.32 26.98 6.62
C ALA A 599 -22.88 28.30 6.04
N ASP A 600 -23.93 28.86 6.63
CA ASP A 600 -24.58 30.10 6.19
C ASP A 600 -24.07 31.34 6.93
N ILE A 601 -23.19 31.17 7.93
CA ILE A 601 -22.50 32.27 8.60
C ILE A 601 -21.28 32.64 7.76
N ALA A 602 -21.16 33.92 7.42
CA ALA A 602 -20.01 34.45 6.69
C ALA A 602 -18.71 34.25 7.51
N PRO A 603 -17.69 33.53 7.01
CA PRO A 603 -16.47 33.30 7.75
C PRO A 603 -15.59 34.56 7.84
N THR A 604 -15.06 34.83 9.05
CA THR A 604 -14.07 35.89 9.27
C THR A 604 -12.68 35.35 8.99
N VAL A 605 -11.93 35.97 8.07
CA VAL A 605 -10.53 35.60 7.79
C VAL A 605 -9.57 36.35 8.70
N MET A 606 -8.73 35.58 9.39
CA MET A 606 -7.69 35.97 10.33
C MET A 606 -6.33 35.64 9.70
N ASP A 607 -5.42 36.62 9.69
CA ASP A 607 -4.07 36.47 9.14
C ASP A 607 -3.04 36.32 10.26
N ASP A 608 -1.99 35.54 9.98
CA ASP A 608 -0.86 35.30 10.89
C ASP A 608 -1.27 34.84 12.30
N VAL A 609 -2.05 33.75 12.33
CA VAL A 609 -2.65 33.16 13.54
C VAL A 609 -1.58 32.47 14.38
N ASP A 610 -1.42 32.92 15.63
CA ASP A 610 -0.47 32.34 16.58
C ASP A 610 -0.98 31.05 17.25
N ALA A 611 -0.09 30.35 17.97
CA ALA A 611 -0.39 29.09 18.64
C ALA A 611 -1.49 29.21 19.72
N ALA A 612 -1.66 30.37 20.35
CA ALA A 612 -2.69 30.59 21.37
C ALA A 612 -4.07 30.78 20.73
N THR A 613 -4.12 31.55 19.66
CA THR A 613 -5.33 31.84 18.87
C THR A 613 -5.79 30.58 18.11
N TRP A 614 -4.87 29.80 17.55
CA TRP A 614 -5.17 28.49 16.95
C TRP A 614 -5.72 27.50 17.99
N ALA A 615 -5.13 27.45 19.19
CA ALA A 615 -5.64 26.62 20.28
C ALA A 615 -7.02 27.09 20.82
N GLY A 616 -7.36 28.36 20.67
CA GLY A 616 -8.67 28.93 21.03
C GLY A 616 -9.83 28.51 20.10
N HIS A 617 -9.56 27.87 18.96
CA HIS A 617 -10.57 27.46 17.99
C HIS A 617 -10.48 25.98 17.64
N ALA A 618 -11.63 25.31 17.56
CA ALA A 618 -11.70 23.94 17.07
C ALA A 618 -11.60 23.90 15.54
N LEU A 619 -10.70 23.08 14.99
CA LEU A 619 -10.65 22.81 13.56
C LEU A 619 -11.91 22.06 13.11
N ALA A 620 -12.46 22.36 11.93
CA ALA A 620 -13.50 21.56 11.30
C ALA A 620 -12.91 20.45 10.42
N ASP A 621 -13.64 19.34 10.26
CA ASP A 621 -13.16 18.18 9.52
C ASP A 621 -12.82 18.52 8.07
N ARG A 622 -11.79 17.86 7.51
CA ARG A 622 -11.42 17.97 6.09
C ARG A 622 -11.06 19.39 5.63
N VAL A 623 -10.52 20.20 6.56
CA VAL A 623 -9.92 21.52 6.28
C VAL A 623 -8.44 21.42 5.91
N LEU A 624 -7.70 20.49 6.51
CA LEU A 624 -6.29 20.18 6.23
C LEU A 624 -6.07 18.65 6.33
N PRO A 625 -5.00 18.10 5.73
CA PRO A 625 -4.55 16.74 5.98
C PRO A 625 -3.73 16.64 7.28
N PRO A 626 -3.77 15.51 8.03
CA PRO A 626 -4.75 14.42 7.94
C PRO A 626 -6.19 14.90 8.13
N GLY A 627 -7.16 14.38 7.38
CA GLY A 627 -8.52 14.95 7.35
C GLY A 627 -9.34 14.84 8.65
N ASP A 628 -8.77 14.24 9.70
CA ASP A 628 -9.27 14.21 11.07
C ASP A 628 -8.90 15.51 11.80
N ALA A 629 -9.92 16.27 12.22
CA ALA A 629 -9.70 17.61 12.76
C ALA A 629 -8.83 17.64 14.04
N PRO A 630 -8.98 16.75 15.03
CA PRO A 630 -8.05 16.65 16.16
C PRO A 630 -6.58 16.45 15.74
N VAL A 631 -6.29 15.51 14.82
CA VAL A 631 -4.91 15.24 14.37
C VAL A 631 -4.32 16.43 13.60
N ALA A 632 -5.04 16.99 12.63
CA ALA A 632 -4.54 18.16 11.88
C ALA A 632 -4.42 19.42 12.75
N HIS A 633 -5.31 19.61 13.74
CA HIS A 633 -5.19 20.72 14.70
C HIS A 633 -3.93 20.59 15.56
N ALA A 634 -3.64 19.39 16.05
CA ALA A 634 -2.43 19.09 16.81
C ALA A 634 -1.15 19.26 15.98
N LEU A 635 -1.12 18.77 14.73
CA LEU A 635 -0.01 18.93 13.79
C LEU A 635 0.32 20.42 13.56
N VAL A 636 -0.70 21.24 13.24
CA VAL A 636 -0.51 22.69 13.04
C VAL A 636 -0.14 23.41 14.34
N LEU A 637 -0.66 22.97 15.49
CA LEU A 637 -0.30 23.53 16.79
C LEU A 637 1.15 23.20 17.19
N ALA A 638 1.66 22.03 16.81
CA ALA A 638 3.08 21.69 16.95
C ALA A 638 3.95 22.52 16.01
N ALA A 639 3.54 22.67 14.74
CA ALA A 639 4.23 23.50 13.75
C ALA A 639 4.35 24.97 14.20
N LEU A 640 3.26 25.56 14.73
CA LEU A 640 3.22 26.93 15.28
C LEU A 640 4.01 27.11 16.59
N ARG A 641 4.48 26.02 17.22
CA ARG A 641 5.36 26.03 18.40
C ARG A 641 6.81 25.64 18.07
N GLY A 642 7.08 25.17 16.84
CA GLY A 642 8.40 24.76 16.39
C GLY A 642 9.33 25.94 16.09
N PRO A 643 10.64 25.70 15.93
CA PRO A 643 11.62 26.73 15.57
C PRO A 643 11.56 27.16 14.10
N HIS A 644 10.77 26.46 13.27
CA HIS A 644 10.63 26.72 11.84
C HIS A 644 9.71 27.93 11.62
N ALA A 645 9.97 28.74 10.58
CA ALA A 645 9.22 29.97 10.30
C ALA A 645 7.82 29.70 9.68
N VAL A 646 7.03 28.86 10.36
CA VAL A 646 5.65 28.48 10.04
C VAL A 646 4.74 29.69 10.19
N ARG A 647 3.80 29.83 9.26
CA ARG A 647 2.78 30.88 9.23
C ARG A 647 1.44 30.25 8.90
N VAL A 648 0.39 30.70 9.55
CA VAL A 648 -0.99 30.19 9.36
C VAL A 648 -1.95 31.35 9.15
N SER A 649 -2.86 31.23 8.19
CA SER A 649 -4.08 32.06 8.12
C SER A 649 -5.29 31.16 8.23
N ALA A 650 -6.35 31.63 8.90
CA ALA A 650 -7.55 30.85 9.18
C ALA A 650 -8.83 31.61 8.84
N ALA A 651 -9.86 30.88 8.40
CA ALA A 651 -11.23 31.38 8.29
C ALA A 651 -12.06 30.78 9.43
N VAL A 652 -12.67 31.62 10.27
CA VAL A 652 -13.47 31.20 11.43
C VAL A 652 -14.94 31.49 11.20
N ALA A 653 -15.80 30.47 11.39
CA ALA A 653 -17.25 30.59 11.41
C ALA A 653 -17.82 29.76 12.57
N ALA A 654 -18.86 30.26 13.25
CA ALA A 654 -19.44 29.61 14.44
C ALA A 654 -18.41 29.21 15.53
N GLY A 655 -17.29 29.95 15.65
CA GLY A 655 -16.20 29.65 16.59
C GLY A 655 -15.24 28.52 16.15
N ARG A 656 -15.45 27.92 14.98
CA ARG A 656 -14.59 26.87 14.40
C ARG A 656 -13.75 27.39 13.23
N ILE A 657 -12.56 26.85 13.04
CA ILE A 657 -11.76 27.06 11.82
C ILE A 657 -12.39 26.22 10.70
N VAL A 658 -13.02 26.89 9.72
CA VAL A 658 -13.69 26.28 8.56
C VAL A 658 -12.87 26.33 7.27
N GLY A 659 -11.70 26.99 7.32
CA GLY A 659 -10.69 27.02 6.26
C GLY A 659 -9.33 27.46 6.81
N ALA A 660 -8.24 26.99 6.21
CA ALA A 660 -6.88 27.30 6.65
C ALA A 660 -5.87 27.32 5.50
N VAL A 661 -4.77 28.06 5.71
CA VAL A 661 -3.56 28.07 4.87
C VAL A 661 -2.36 27.91 5.79
N VAL A 662 -1.40 27.05 5.41
CA VAL A 662 -0.16 26.82 6.15
C VAL A 662 1.03 26.98 5.20
N SER A 663 2.03 27.77 5.60
CA SER A 663 3.33 27.85 4.92
C SER A 663 4.48 27.77 5.92
N ALA A 664 5.67 27.36 5.45
CA ALA A 664 6.91 27.36 6.23
C ALA A 664 8.07 27.87 5.37
N ALA A 665 9.15 28.37 5.97
CA ALA A 665 10.35 28.78 5.24
C ALA A 665 11.64 28.10 5.75
N PRO A 666 11.80 26.78 5.57
CA PRO A 666 13.07 26.11 5.80
C PRO A 666 14.07 26.53 4.70
N GLY A 667 15.17 27.18 5.07
CA GLY A 667 16.26 27.48 4.13
C GLY A 667 16.11 28.74 3.25
N GLY A 668 15.08 29.56 3.46
CA GLY A 668 15.00 30.93 2.90
C GLY A 668 13.98 31.13 1.77
N SER A 669 13.56 30.06 1.08
CA SER A 669 12.33 30.05 0.29
C SER A 669 11.13 29.67 1.16
N ARG A 670 9.91 30.08 0.77
CA ARG A 670 8.67 29.84 1.51
C ARG A 670 7.77 28.84 0.79
N LEU A 671 7.67 27.64 1.38
CA LEU A 671 6.85 26.53 0.90
C LEU A 671 5.39 26.73 1.33
N LEU A 672 4.45 26.67 0.39
CA LEU A 672 3.03 26.44 0.69
C LEU A 672 2.84 24.97 1.05
N LEU A 673 2.51 24.68 2.32
CA LEU A 673 2.37 23.32 2.83
C LEU A 673 0.94 22.80 2.77
N GLY A 674 -0.06 23.67 2.85
CA GLY A 674 -1.46 23.25 2.78
C GLY A 674 -2.44 24.41 2.61
N LEU A 675 -3.53 24.14 1.90
CA LEU A 675 -4.65 25.05 1.70
C LEU A 675 -5.94 24.23 1.64
N GLY A 676 -6.93 24.56 2.47
CA GLY A 676 -8.22 23.88 2.37
C GLY A 676 -9.38 24.61 3.08
N VAL A 677 -10.58 24.18 2.72
CA VAL A 677 -11.86 24.62 3.28
C VAL A 677 -12.81 23.43 3.41
N THR A 678 -13.63 23.46 4.47
CA THR A 678 -14.73 22.50 4.67
C THR A 678 -15.61 22.37 3.42
N PRO A 679 -16.24 21.19 3.17
CA PRO A 679 -17.10 20.99 2.02
C PRO A 679 -18.19 22.08 1.83
N ALA A 680 -18.79 22.55 2.93
CA ALA A 680 -19.80 23.60 2.94
C ALA A 680 -19.36 24.93 2.29
N HIS A 681 -18.08 25.32 2.39
CA HIS A 681 -17.55 26.58 1.86
C HIS A 681 -16.80 26.41 0.52
N ARG A 682 -16.79 25.21 -0.07
CA ARG A 682 -16.23 24.98 -1.42
C ARG A 682 -17.03 25.73 -2.48
N GLY A 683 -16.36 26.16 -3.54
CA GLY A 683 -16.95 26.99 -4.60
C GLY A 683 -17.22 28.46 -4.21
N ARG A 684 -17.40 28.79 -2.92
CA ARG A 684 -17.76 30.13 -2.43
C ARG A 684 -16.60 31.15 -2.36
N GLY A 685 -15.54 30.98 -3.15
CA GLY A 685 -14.38 31.88 -3.20
C GLY A 685 -13.43 31.89 -1.98
N LEU A 686 -13.85 31.36 -0.82
CA LEU A 686 -13.13 31.45 0.45
C LEU A 686 -11.65 31.02 0.38
N ALA A 687 -11.35 29.91 -0.30
CA ALA A 687 -9.99 29.40 -0.45
C ALA A 687 -9.06 30.36 -1.24
N THR A 688 -9.60 31.08 -2.23
CA THR A 688 -8.86 32.09 -2.99
C THR A 688 -8.52 33.29 -2.12
N GLU A 689 -9.50 33.79 -1.36
CA GLU A 689 -9.28 34.94 -0.47
C GLU A 689 -8.35 34.62 0.70
N LEU A 690 -8.47 33.41 1.27
CA LEU A 690 -7.54 32.88 2.27
C LEU A 690 -6.10 32.86 1.75
N LEU A 691 -5.84 32.24 0.59
CA LEU A 691 -4.49 32.17 0.03
C LEU A 691 -3.96 33.56 -0.34
N ARG A 692 -4.80 34.41 -0.94
CA ARG A 692 -4.44 35.79 -1.32
C ARG A 692 -4.04 36.64 -0.10
N ARG A 693 -4.80 36.57 0.99
CA ARG A 693 -4.48 37.29 2.24
C ARG A 693 -3.28 36.70 2.96
N HIS A 694 -3.18 35.36 3.03
CA HIS A 694 -2.04 34.68 3.64
C HIS A 694 -0.71 35.14 3.02
N VAL A 695 -0.57 35.00 1.70
CA VAL A 695 0.65 35.39 0.98
C VAL A 695 0.91 36.89 1.13
N ALA A 696 -0.12 37.75 1.09
CA ALA A 696 0.03 39.19 1.27
C ALA A 696 0.51 39.58 2.68
N ALA A 697 0.00 38.97 3.74
CA ALA A 697 0.42 39.22 5.12
C ALA A 697 1.88 38.82 5.35
N THR A 698 2.32 37.71 4.73
CA THR A 698 3.70 37.22 4.80
C THR A 698 4.69 37.91 3.85
N ALA A 699 4.22 38.68 2.86
CA ALA A 699 5.06 39.23 1.79
C ALA A 699 6.13 40.22 2.27
N GLY A 700 5.96 40.79 3.47
CA GLY A 700 6.94 41.69 4.09
C GLY A 700 8.32 41.07 4.39
N ALA A 701 8.49 39.75 4.20
CA ALA A 701 9.76 39.06 4.39
C ALA A 701 10.71 39.11 3.17
N GLY A 702 10.23 39.47 1.97
CA GLY A 702 11.05 39.47 0.74
C GLY A 702 11.59 38.08 0.33
N GLN A 703 10.98 37.01 0.83
CA GLN A 703 11.34 35.62 0.54
C GLN A 703 10.56 35.13 -0.70
N PRO A 704 11.22 34.42 -1.64
CA PRO A 704 10.52 33.76 -2.73
C PRO A 704 9.59 32.67 -2.18
N TRP A 705 8.62 32.30 -3.01
CA TRP A 705 7.58 31.33 -2.70
C TRP A 705 7.60 30.16 -3.68
N GLU A 706 7.36 28.97 -3.14
CA GLU A 706 7.25 27.71 -3.87
C GLU A 706 6.01 26.95 -3.42
N ALA A 707 5.33 26.31 -4.37
CA ALA A 707 4.27 25.34 -4.11
C ALA A 707 4.34 24.22 -5.16
N ALA A 708 4.46 22.99 -4.69
CA ALA A 708 4.27 21.78 -5.50
C ALA A 708 2.88 21.22 -5.22
N VAL A 709 2.15 20.86 -6.26
CA VAL A 709 0.81 20.23 -6.15
C VAL A 709 0.83 18.92 -6.91
N THR A 710 0.78 17.81 -6.19
CA THR A 710 0.78 16.44 -6.72
C THR A 710 -0.60 15.79 -6.52
N LEU A 711 -0.75 14.54 -6.95
CA LEU A 711 -1.95 13.74 -6.71
C LEU A 711 -2.37 13.63 -5.22
N ALA A 712 -1.43 13.83 -4.28
CA ALA A 712 -1.67 13.85 -2.83
C ALA A 712 -2.58 14.97 -2.36
N GLU A 713 -2.59 16.13 -3.03
CA GLU A 713 -3.36 17.32 -2.67
C GLU A 713 -4.85 17.18 -3.08
N ARG A 714 -5.41 16.01 -2.76
CA ARG A 714 -6.80 15.61 -2.96
C ARG A 714 -7.50 15.48 -1.62
N ASP A 715 -8.83 15.59 -1.65
CA ASP A 715 -9.66 15.17 -0.53
C ASP A 715 -9.91 13.65 -0.66
N PRO A 716 -9.40 12.79 0.23
CA PRO A 716 -9.59 11.33 0.11
C PRO A 716 -11.01 10.87 0.50
N PHE A 717 -11.90 11.77 0.95
CA PHE A 717 -13.28 11.44 1.31
C PHE A 717 -14.29 11.86 0.23
N GLU A 718 -13.97 12.87 -0.58
CA GLU A 718 -14.71 13.27 -1.80
C GLU A 718 -13.70 13.60 -2.94
N PRO A 719 -12.95 12.60 -3.46
CA PRO A 719 -11.89 12.89 -4.43
C PRO A 719 -12.46 13.23 -5.80
N LEU A 720 -12.03 14.38 -6.31
CA LEU A 720 -12.32 14.81 -7.68
C LEU A 720 -11.34 14.16 -8.67
N PRO A 721 -11.75 13.90 -9.92
CA PRO A 721 -10.85 13.45 -11.00
C PRO A 721 -9.61 14.34 -11.13
N ARG A 722 -8.45 13.72 -11.34
CA ARG A 722 -7.10 14.35 -11.37
C ARG A 722 -7.03 15.65 -12.18
N ALA A 723 -7.59 15.65 -13.40
CA ALA A 723 -7.62 16.84 -14.27
C ALA A 723 -8.47 18.01 -13.73
N ILE A 724 -9.45 17.74 -12.86
CA ILE A 724 -10.23 18.77 -12.15
C ILE A 724 -9.43 19.30 -10.96
N ARG A 725 -8.72 18.43 -10.22
CA ARG A 725 -7.83 18.84 -9.11
C ARG A 725 -6.78 19.84 -9.59
N ALA A 726 -6.04 19.49 -10.65
CA ALA A 726 -5.03 20.36 -11.26
C ALA A 726 -5.60 21.72 -11.72
N ARG A 727 -6.81 21.73 -12.31
CA ARG A 727 -7.48 22.98 -12.76
C ARG A 727 -7.88 23.88 -11.58
N ILE A 728 -8.35 23.29 -10.48
CA ILE A 728 -8.71 24.04 -9.26
C ILE A 728 -7.44 24.62 -8.62
N ALA A 729 -6.39 23.82 -8.45
CA ALA A 729 -5.11 24.24 -7.88
C ALA A 729 -4.47 25.37 -8.69
N ARG A 730 -4.36 25.22 -10.02
CA ARG A 730 -3.87 26.26 -10.92
C ARG A 730 -4.59 27.59 -10.72
N ARG A 731 -5.92 27.59 -10.74
CA ARG A 731 -6.74 28.80 -10.55
C ARG A 731 -6.55 29.44 -9.18
N LEU A 732 -6.35 28.65 -8.11
CA LEU A 732 -6.08 29.16 -6.76
C LEU A 732 -4.73 29.87 -6.69
N LEU A 733 -3.68 29.23 -7.23
CA LEU A 733 -2.31 29.72 -7.24
C LEU A 733 -2.14 30.95 -8.15
N GLU A 734 -2.63 30.90 -9.40
CA GLU A 734 -2.65 32.06 -10.31
C GLU A 734 -3.43 33.24 -9.71
N GLY A 735 -4.57 32.97 -9.06
CA GLY A 735 -5.38 33.96 -8.33
C GLY A 735 -4.70 34.56 -7.09
N ALA A 736 -3.66 33.92 -6.56
CA ALA A 736 -2.80 34.43 -5.48
C ALA A 736 -1.47 35.03 -6.01
N GLY A 737 -1.32 35.17 -7.33
CA GLY A 737 -0.16 35.80 -7.97
C GLY A 737 1.06 34.88 -8.16
N PHE A 738 0.88 33.56 -8.12
CA PHE A 738 1.94 32.63 -8.52
C PHE A 738 1.98 32.48 -10.05
N ARG A 739 3.19 32.31 -10.60
CA ARG A 739 3.42 31.76 -11.93
C ARG A 739 3.35 30.23 -11.82
N VAL A 740 2.40 29.61 -12.52
CA VAL A 740 2.09 28.17 -12.39
C VAL A 740 2.43 27.40 -13.68
N GLU A 741 3.34 26.44 -13.57
CA GLU A 741 3.82 25.61 -14.67
C GLU A 741 3.47 24.13 -14.41
N ARG A 742 3.80 23.23 -15.32
CA ARG A 742 3.74 21.78 -15.01
C ARG A 742 5.05 21.38 -14.36
N ALA A 743 5.01 20.39 -13.48
CA ALA A 743 6.24 19.69 -13.10
C ALA A 743 6.88 19.04 -14.35
N THR A 744 8.20 19.09 -14.45
CA THR A 744 8.99 18.50 -15.56
C THR A 744 10.13 17.60 -15.06
N ASP A 745 10.09 17.28 -13.78
CA ASP A 745 10.95 16.35 -13.05
C ASP A 745 10.35 14.92 -13.08
N LEU A 746 10.86 14.02 -12.23
CA LEU A 746 10.33 12.65 -12.10
C LEU A 746 8.87 12.64 -11.62
N VAL A 747 8.49 13.57 -10.73
CA VAL A 747 7.10 13.74 -10.26
C VAL A 747 6.21 14.18 -11.42
N GLY A 748 6.66 15.08 -12.29
CA GLY A 748 5.94 15.50 -13.49
C GLY A 748 5.87 14.44 -14.59
N ALA A 749 6.91 13.60 -14.71
CA ALA A 749 6.93 12.47 -15.64
C ALA A 749 5.86 11.43 -15.25
N VAL A 750 5.80 11.04 -13.97
CA VAL A 750 4.80 10.13 -13.41
C VAL A 750 3.42 10.79 -13.33
N ASP A 751 3.33 11.91 -12.61
CA ASP A 751 2.13 12.73 -12.52
C ASP A 751 2.15 13.91 -13.51
N GLN A 752 1.79 13.63 -14.76
CA GLN A 752 1.48 14.60 -15.83
C GLN A 752 0.44 15.71 -15.46
N GLY A 753 -0.24 15.58 -14.32
CA GLY A 753 -1.17 16.57 -13.76
C GLY A 753 -0.55 17.43 -12.65
N ALA A 754 0.66 17.12 -12.19
CA ALA A 754 1.36 17.85 -11.15
C ALA A 754 1.80 19.24 -11.62
N LEU A 755 1.80 20.18 -10.68
CA LEU A 755 2.08 21.59 -10.93
C LEU A 755 3.18 22.08 -9.99
N VAL A 756 4.11 22.86 -10.54
CA VAL A 756 5.03 23.69 -9.76
C VAL A 756 4.63 25.14 -9.91
N ALA A 757 4.69 25.89 -8.82
CA ALA A 757 4.24 27.28 -8.79
C ALA A 757 5.21 28.14 -7.98
N HIS A 758 5.62 29.26 -8.57
CA HIS A 758 6.62 30.15 -8.00
C HIS A 758 6.11 31.59 -7.91
N ARG A 759 6.56 32.33 -6.91
CA ARG A 759 6.33 33.78 -6.79
C ARG A 759 7.55 34.45 -6.16
N ALA A 760 7.92 35.62 -6.68
CA ALA A 760 8.93 36.51 -6.09
C ALA A 760 8.28 37.57 -5.19
#